data_AF-A0A4C1XUL1-F1
#
_entry.id   AF-A0A4C1XUL1-F1
#
_cell.length_a   1.000
_cell.length_b   1.000
_cell.length_c   1.000
_cell.angle_alpha   90.00
_cell.angle_beta   90.00
_cell.angle_gamma   90.00
#
_symmetry.space_group_name_H-M   'P 1'
#
loop_
_entity.id
_entity.type
_entity.pdbx_description
1 polymer ?
#
loop_
_entity_poly.entity_id
_entity_poly.type
_entity_poly.pdbx_seq_one_letter_code
_entity_poly.pdbx_strand_id
1 'polypeptide(L)'
;MEVTKDFEAPKHPRSDDEHLSFNEPECEAEEDSSKGDDNSSVSEESLNDPETESNTDVRERYYETVKFHKYKIESKILRRVVKSLKTNSKANRTESYFAQGNISSDDVSVNVTGIGCIAFPIKYETATKLIDMAMLAPFGHGEQTKQDPNVRDTYMISKGKLSVNIKSLENTLKDIKMALGLNENSNLEVHLHNMLIYKQDQHFDYHQDTEKMNNMVATLVVALPSAHIGGDLIIKHMKKSHVFSTEMIYGNYVKYIAFYSDCHHKVEKVKEGFRIVLTYNLILCDSQFKINISCNPKLVKALDKYFKNEQECYGDRKLIYLFDHYYTKSVIKFTNLKGFDSQTASELLCAARKLNLVASVALADVQEVWDGENGDLVEMDITLESWRDENNQPLDYKNYTASQHDVCWLKHNNKMEPYNVENSGYTGNEGITEERWYKRAAMVLWPQSSDLLMQFELNYNGEVNKLKTLMESPNNLSTVQDIVRKADKNLYRGLKSLRSDNEYVKTFVKLAIYMKNSEEALKICQHFCCDLFDCENYNLYLQLKDAYGSPWCLQLMSDSGISKNAYSNRLVKFISVLNENDRTMIEQILSDQIPKAGDCYNKNEQLDRYSALVRAAYQTKCVDYVKDIFKAVVCREWDVQKLAQFYIQNCMDIQQDIVEMLKERVVTLLKENISKYKEIHNKQMQWLSKVNFGNCKCELCEDMINFLKKGRKVKEFAIIKQKRRHLLNCFEERNRTLFSMTTKEKGSPYRLVVEKKIDVINGVEGVLAELEKLLKRVREAGAGDDETFKTVPAKRSTQEDVTETEVKKQCL
;
A
#
# COMPACT_ATOMS: atom_id res chain seq x y z
N MET A 1 16.48 -9.77 -81.06
CA MET A 1 17.00 -11.14 -81.19
C MET A 1 16.98 -11.73 -79.79
N GLU A 2 15.85 -12.30 -79.34
CA GLU A 2 15.22 -13.57 -79.78
C GLU A 2 16.02 -14.80 -79.28
N VAL A 3 15.42 -15.90 -78.81
CA VAL A 3 13.98 -16.25 -78.63
C VAL A 3 13.80 -17.28 -77.48
N THR A 4 12.54 -17.50 -77.09
CA THR A 4 12.02 -18.38 -76.01
C THR A 4 12.10 -19.90 -76.28
N LYS A 5 11.83 -20.73 -75.26
CA LYS A 5 10.69 -21.70 -75.29
C LYS A 5 10.41 -22.45 -73.97
N ASP A 6 9.12 -22.59 -73.68
CA ASP A 6 8.48 -23.38 -72.62
C ASP A 6 8.18 -24.83 -73.05
N PHE A 7 7.68 -25.67 -72.13
CA PHE A 7 6.71 -26.75 -72.45
C PHE A 7 5.87 -27.19 -71.24
N GLU A 8 4.57 -27.44 -71.45
CA GLU A 8 3.58 -27.92 -70.46
C GLU A 8 3.11 -29.38 -70.74
N ALA A 9 2.60 -30.04 -69.68
CA ALA A 9 1.50 -31.04 -69.52
C ALA A 9 1.11 -32.04 -70.66
N PRO A 10 0.53 -33.22 -70.30
CA PRO A 10 -0.94 -33.34 -70.30
C PRO A 10 -1.57 -34.31 -69.25
N LYS A 11 -2.90 -34.57 -69.34
CA LYS A 11 -3.78 -35.24 -68.35
C LYS A 11 -4.43 -36.55 -68.85
N HIS A 12 -4.85 -37.43 -67.90
CA HIS A 12 -6.03 -38.36 -67.92
C HIS A 12 -6.07 -39.52 -68.97
N PRO A 13 -6.90 -40.61 -68.81
CA PRO A 13 -8.30 -40.68 -68.31
C PRO A 13 -8.68 -41.87 -67.36
N ARG A 14 -10.00 -42.16 -67.24
CA ARG A 14 -10.68 -43.16 -66.37
C ARG A 14 -11.14 -44.42 -67.14
N SER A 15 -11.19 -45.59 -66.48
CA SER A 15 -12.30 -46.58 -66.53
C SER A 15 -12.01 -47.88 -65.73
N ASP A 16 -12.93 -48.76 -65.29
CA ASP A 16 -14.26 -48.69 -64.62
C ASP A 16 -14.70 -50.16 -64.23
N ASP A 17 -15.86 -50.34 -63.55
CA ASP A 17 -16.74 -51.54 -63.43
C ASP A 17 -16.59 -52.75 -62.44
N GLU A 18 -17.79 -53.26 -62.06
CA GLU A 18 -18.28 -54.58 -61.57
C GLU A 18 -18.35 -55.02 -60.07
N HIS A 19 -19.59 -54.90 -59.53
CA HIS A 19 -20.43 -55.84 -58.75
C HIS A 19 -19.86 -56.92 -57.79
N LEU A 20 -20.47 -57.01 -56.58
CA LEU A 20 -21.38 -58.12 -56.18
C LEU A 20 -22.12 -57.85 -54.84
N SER A 21 -23.31 -58.44 -54.67
CA SER A 21 -24.24 -58.32 -53.53
C SER A 21 -24.03 -59.39 -52.45
N PHE A 22 -24.62 -59.25 -51.24
CA PHE A 22 -25.53 -60.25 -50.62
C PHE A 22 -26.09 -59.84 -49.24
N ASN A 23 -27.44 -59.86 -49.15
CA ASN A 23 -28.37 -60.12 -48.02
C ASN A 23 -28.29 -59.50 -46.61
N GLU A 24 -29.48 -59.11 -46.14
CA GLU A 24 -29.93 -58.89 -44.75
C GLU A 24 -30.03 -60.22 -43.96
N PRO A 25 -30.34 -60.17 -42.64
CA PRO A 25 -31.77 -60.31 -42.28
C PRO A 25 -32.27 -59.41 -41.12
N GLU A 26 -33.59 -59.35 -41.02
CA GLU A 26 -34.43 -58.63 -40.05
C GLU A 26 -34.48 -59.26 -38.65
N CYS A 27 -34.94 -58.48 -37.66
CA CYS A 27 -35.73 -58.85 -36.45
C CYS A 27 -35.95 -57.57 -35.63
N GLU A 28 -37.06 -56.84 -35.81
CA GLU A 28 -38.34 -56.97 -35.09
C GLU A 28 -38.35 -56.53 -33.61
N ALA A 29 -39.07 -55.43 -33.37
CA ALA A 29 -39.93 -55.07 -32.24
C ALA A 29 -39.53 -55.35 -30.77
N GLU A 30 -39.63 -54.30 -29.93
CA GLU A 30 -40.77 -54.17 -29.01
C GLU A 30 -40.98 -52.71 -28.55
N GLU A 31 -42.24 -52.32 -28.34
CA GLU A 31 -42.65 -51.01 -27.80
C GLU A 31 -42.75 -51.09 -26.27
N ASP A 32 -42.34 -50.05 -25.54
CA ASP A 32 -43.24 -49.47 -24.51
C ASP A 32 -42.88 -48.00 -24.20
N SER A 33 -43.79 -47.37 -23.47
CA SER A 33 -44.12 -45.97 -23.43
C SER A 33 -43.54 -45.22 -22.23
N SER A 34 -43.26 -43.94 -22.39
CA SER A 34 -44.04 -42.88 -21.72
C SER A 34 -43.55 -41.47 -22.10
N LYS A 35 -44.49 -40.51 -22.05
CA LYS A 35 -44.35 -39.14 -22.59
C LYS A 35 -43.79 -38.15 -21.54
N GLY A 36 -43.18 -37.06 -22.00
CA GLY A 36 -42.87 -35.90 -21.16
C GLY A 36 -41.95 -34.90 -21.86
N ASP A 37 -42.51 -34.05 -22.71
CA ASP A 37 -41.77 -33.10 -23.55
C ASP A 37 -41.08 -31.97 -22.76
N ASP A 38 -39.90 -31.55 -23.22
CA ASP A 38 -39.59 -30.17 -23.67
C ASP A 38 -38.10 -29.81 -23.46
N ASN A 39 -37.27 -29.93 -24.52
CA ASN A 39 -36.51 -28.79 -25.05
C ASN A 39 -35.68 -29.08 -26.33
N SER A 40 -35.58 -28.02 -27.15
CA SER A 40 -34.63 -27.79 -28.26
C SER A 40 -34.62 -28.72 -29.49
N SER A 41 -34.90 -28.12 -30.65
CA SER A 41 -34.16 -28.35 -31.90
C SER A 41 -32.89 -27.47 -31.86
N VAL A 42 -31.67 -28.04 -31.98
CA VAL A 42 -30.98 -28.50 -33.23
C VAL A 42 -30.57 -27.29 -34.08
N SER A 43 -29.32 -27.13 -34.56
CA SER A 43 -28.26 -28.09 -34.94
C SER A 43 -26.85 -27.57 -34.54
N GLU A 44 -25.83 -28.38 -34.21
CA GLU A 44 -25.15 -29.46 -34.97
C GLU A 44 -24.28 -28.92 -36.15
N GLU A 45 -23.10 -29.47 -36.51
CA GLU A 45 -22.52 -30.78 -36.15
C GLU A 45 -21.00 -30.90 -36.43
N SER A 46 -20.46 -32.09 -36.11
CA SER A 46 -19.35 -32.82 -36.75
C SER A 46 -17.90 -32.68 -36.20
N LEU A 47 -17.10 -33.75 -36.10
CA LEU A 47 -17.31 -35.19 -35.77
C LEU A 47 -15.93 -35.90 -35.65
N ASN A 48 -15.91 -37.11 -35.06
CA ASN A 48 -14.90 -38.20 -35.17
C ASN A 48 -13.57 -38.15 -34.37
N ASP A 49 -13.60 -38.87 -33.23
CA ASP A 49 -12.94 -40.17 -32.97
C ASP A 49 -11.39 -40.38 -32.92
N PRO A 50 -10.93 -41.45 -32.20
CA PRO A 50 -9.66 -41.40 -31.46
C PRO A 50 -8.64 -42.49 -31.80
N GLU A 51 -7.37 -42.24 -31.51
CA GLU A 51 -6.38 -43.30 -31.25
C GLU A 51 -5.49 -42.97 -30.03
N THR A 52 -5.05 -44.02 -29.35
CA THR A 52 -4.33 -44.00 -28.07
C THR A 52 -2.82 -43.91 -28.25
N GLU A 53 -2.13 -43.02 -27.52
CA GLU A 53 -0.70 -43.22 -27.24
C GLU A 53 -0.19 -42.61 -25.92
N SER A 54 0.76 -43.34 -25.33
CA SER A 54 1.55 -43.17 -24.10
C SER A 54 1.45 -41.92 -23.19
N ASN A 55 1.37 -42.22 -21.89
CA ASN A 55 1.56 -41.31 -20.76
C ASN A 55 2.99 -40.75 -20.67
N THR A 56 3.24 -39.52 -21.15
CA THR A 56 4.20 -38.56 -20.57
C THR A 56 3.95 -37.15 -21.14
N ASP A 57 4.33 -36.12 -20.36
CA ASP A 57 4.33 -34.70 -20.73
C ASP A 57 2.97 -33.97 -20.87
N VAL A 58 2.31 -33.79 -19.73
CA VAL A 58 1.10 -32.94 -19.58
C VAL A 58 1.46 -31.48 -19.22
N ARG A 59 2.76 -31.11 -19.12
CA ARG A 59 3.18 -29.81 -18.57
C ARG A 59 3.56 -28.74 -19.60
N GLU A 60 3.99 -29.09 -20.81
CA GLU A 60 4.46 -28.05 -21.76
C GLU A 60 3.36 -27.38 -22.60
N ARG A 61 2.20 -28.01 -22.84
CA ARG A 61 1.17 -27.45 -23.75
C ARG A 61 0.29 -26.33 -23.16
N TYR A 62 0.31 -26.08 -21.85
CA TYR A 62 -0.62 -25.12 -21.22
C TYR A 62 -0.23 -23.64 -21.38
N TYR A 63 0.95 -23.34 -21.95
CA TYR A 63 1.50 -21.98 -22.01
C TYR A 63 1.26 -21.21 -23.32
N GLU A 64 0.69 -21.84 -24.34
CA GLU A 64 0.38 -21.17 -25.60
C GLU A 64 -1.11 -20.87 -25.76
N THR A 65 -1.42 -19.59 -25.98
CA THR A 65 -2.72 -19.04 -26.43
C THR A 65 -3.74 -18.52 -25.38
N VAL A 66 -3.33 -18.14 -24.17
CA VAL A 66 -4.15 -17.18 -23.38
C VAL A 66 -4.07 -15.79 -24.03
N LYS A 67 -5.21 -15.27 -24.52
CA LYS A 67 -5.29 -13.92 -25.10
C LYS A 67 -5.49 -12.88 -24.01
N PHE A 68 -4.38 -12.32 -23.49
CA PHE A 68 -4.39 -11.20 -22.54
C PHE A 68 -5.22 -10.01 -23.07
N HIS A 69 -6.38 -9.72 -22.46
CA HIS A 69 -7.26 -8.64 -22.93
C HIS A 69 -7.19 -7.36 -22.10
N LYS A 70 -7.05 -7.45 -20.78
CA LYS A 70 -7.26 -6.33 -19.84
C LYS A 70 -6.05 -5.38 -19.73
N TYR A 71 -4.84 -5.90 -19.52
CA TYR A 71 -3.62 -5.09 -19.29
C TYR A 71 -2.79 -4.84 -20.55
N LYS A 72 -3.33 -4.03 -21.47
CA LYS A 72 -2.56 -3.44 -22.58
C LYS A 72 -2.35 -1.97 -22.29
N ILE A 73 -1.20 -1.40 -22.64
CA ILE A 73 -0.95 0.06 -22.65
C ILE A 73 -2.19 0.77 -23.20
N GLU A 74 -3.00 1.40 -22.36
CA GLU A 74 -4.36 1.80 -22.75
C GLU A 74 -4.31 3.01 -23.69
N SER A 75 -3.50 4.00 -23.32
CA SER A 75 -3.34 5.23 -24.07
C SER A 75 -2.86 4.95 -25.50
N LYS A 76 -3.70 5.36 -26.45
CA LYS A 76 -3.38 5.35 -27.90
C LYS A 76 -2.13 6.19 -28.21
N ILE A 77 -1.75 7.15 -27.35
CA ILE A 77 -0.54 7.95 -27.50
C ILE A 77 0.69 7.17 -27.01
N LEU A 78 0.64 6.52 -25.85
CA LEU A 78 1.72 5.66 -25.37
C LEU A 78 2.02 4.50 -26.35
N ARG A 79 0.99 3.91 -26.96
CA ARG A 79 1.17 2.94 -28.07
C ARG A 79 1.97 3.53 -29.26
N ARG A 80 1.85 4.83 -29.55
CA ARG A 80 2.63 5.50 -30.60
C ARG A 80 4.09 5.72 -30.17
N VAL A 81 4.33 6.09 -28.90
CA VAL A 81 5.69 6.19 -28.33
C VAL A 81 6.41 4.84 -28.50
N VAL A 82 5.82 3.75 -27.97
CA VAL A 82 6.39 2.39 -28.10
C VAL A 82 6.52 1.94 -29.56
N LYS A 83 5.56 2.27 -30.44
CA LYS A 83 5.68 1.96 -31.88
C LYS A 83 6.85 2.71 -32.54
N SER A 84 7.12 3.95 -32.16
CA SER A 84 8.23 4.74 -32.73
C SER A 84 9.60 4.14 -32.36
N LEU A 85 9.76 3.68 -31.12
CA LEU A 85 10.93 2.94 -30.63
C LEU A 85 11.11 1.59 -31.35
N LYS A 86 10.01 0.89 -31.69
CA LYS A 86 10.06 -0.36 -32.49
C LYS A 86 10.48 -0.16 -33.95
N THR A 87 10.21 1.02 -34.54
CA THR A 87 10.47 1.25 -35.97
C THR A 87 11.90 1.63 -36.31
N ASN A 88 12.57 2.36 -35.43
CA ASN A 88 13.95 2.84 -35.68
C ASN A 88 14.99 1.71 -35.53
N SER A 89 14.57 0.63 -34.85
CA SER A 89 15.48 -0.30 -34.20
C SER A 89 15.66 -1.64 -34.91
N LYS A 90 15.02 -1.83 -36.07
CA LYS A 90 15.28 -3.01 -36.93
C LYS A 90 16.57 -2.89 -37.73
N ALA A 91 17.15 -1.68 -37.82
CA ALA A 91 18.28 -1.41 -38.71
C ALA A 91 19.67 -1.74 -38.10
N ASN A 92 19.82 -1.68 -36.77
CA ASN A 92 21.14 -1.69 -36.08
C ASN A 92 21.18 -2.60 -34.83
N ARG A 93 20.35 -3.66 -34.73
CA ARG A 93 20.22 -4.42 -33.48
C ARG A 93 20.98 -5.75 -33.42
N THR A 94 21.83 -5.85 -32.41
CA THR A 94 22.12 -7.11 -31.71
C THR A 94 21.06 -7.33 -30.62
N GLU A 95 20.20 -8.34 -30.76
CA GLU A 95 19.27 -8.79 -29.70
C GLU A 95 19.90 -9.83 -28.75
N SER A 96 21.23 -9.96 -28.78
CA SER A 96 21.93 -11.03 -28.10
C SER A 96 22.16 -10.71 -26.63
N TYR A 97 21.76 -11.62 -25.77
CA TYR A 97 22.06 -11.59 -24.33
C TYR A 97 23.40 -12.28 -24.01
N PHE A 98 24.06 -12.82 -25.03
CA PHE A 98 25.37 -13.45 -24.98
C PHE A 98 26.22 -13.07 -26.21
N ALA A 99 27.53 -13.25 -26.11
CA ALA A 99 28.48 -13.12 -27.20
C ALA A 99 29.49 -14.27 -27.10
N GLN A 100 29.59 -15.12 -28.12
CA GLN A 100 30.48 -16.29 -28.10
C GLN A 100 31.44 -16.29 -29.28
N GLY A 101 32.58 -16.95 -29.12
CA GLY A 101 33.58 -17.09 -30.18
C GLY A 101 34.71 -18.03 -29.78
N ASN A 102 35.77 -18.02 -30.59
CA ASN A 102 36.97 -18.83 -30.40
C ASN A 102 38.21 -17.93 -30.41
N ILE A 103 39.22 -18.31 -29.61
CA ILE A 103 40.56 -17.70 -29.57
C ILE A 103 41.58 -18.81 -29.89
N SER A 104 42.72 -18.49 -30.50
CA SER A 104 43.80 -19.49 -30.70
C SER A 104 44.34 -19.97 -29.35
N SER A 105 44.66 -21.26 -29.20
CA SER A 105 45.35 -21.74 -27.99
C SER A 105 46.70 -21.05 -27.78
N ASP A 106 47.35 -20.60 -28.86
CA ASP A 106 48.67 -19.98 -28.83
C ASP A 106 48.62 -18.50 -28.37
N ASP A 107 47.43 -17.90 -28.33
CA ASP A 107 47.20 -16.57 -27.76
C ASP A 107 47.00 -16.61 -26.25
N VAL A 108 46.70 -17.77 -25.68
CA VAL A 108 46.36 -17.94 -24.26
C VAL A 108 47.54 -18.59 -23.53
N SER A 109 47.96 -17.96 -22.44
CA SER A 109 48.95 -18.53 -21.51
C SER A 109 48.41 -18.48 -20.09
N VAL A 110 48.49 -19.61 -19.39
CA VAL A 110 48.01 -19.78 -18.02
C VAL A 110 49.14 -20.36 -17.19
N ASN A 111 49.58 -19.62 -16.19
CA ASN A 111 50.57 -20.05 -15.21
C ASN A 111 49.90 -20.18 -13.83
N VAL A 112 50.11 -21.32 -13.16
CA VAL A 112 49.48 -21.63 -11.88
C VAL A 112 50.55 -21.81 -10.80
N THR A 113 50.46 -21.04 -9.72
CA THR A 113 51.43 -21.07 -8.61
C THR A 113 51.53 -22.47 -8.00
N GLY A 114 52.70 -23.11 -8.13
CA GLY A 114 52.96 -24.48 -7.66
C GLY A 114 52.93 -25.56 -8.75
N ILE A 115 52.41 -25.26 -9.95
CA ILE A 115 52.41 -26.17 -11.11
C ILE A 115 53.27 -25.61 -12.26
N GLY A 116 53.26 -24.29 -12.47
CA GLY A 116 53.92 -23.64 -13.59
C GLY A 116 52.98 -23.38 -14.77
N CYS A 117 53.55 -23.24 -15.97
CA CYS A 117 52.80 -22.97 -17.19
C CYS A 117 52.02 -24.22 -17.63
N ILE A 118 50.72 -24.04 -17.89
CA ILE A 118 49.82 -25.09 -18.35
C ILE A 118 49.93 -25.23 -19.88
N ALA A 119 50.26 -26.44 -20.34
CA ALA A 119 50.23 -26.77 -21.76
C ALA A 119 48.81 -27.17 -22.20
N PHE A 120 48.46 -26.84 -23.45
CA PHE A 120 47.18 -27.18 -24.06
C PHE A 120 47.34 -28.26 -25.15
N PRO A 121 46.39 -29.21 -25.30
CA PRO A 121 45.27 -29.46 -24.38
C PRO A 121 45.73 -30.00 -23.02
N ILE A 122 45.00 -29.63 -21.96
CA ILE A 122 45.29 -30.01 -20.58
C ILE A 122 45.09 -31.52 -20.44
N LYS A 123 46.18 -32.21 -20.11
CA LYS A 123 46.22 -33.66 -19.89
C LYS A 123 45.71 -34.04 -18.50
N TYR A 124 45.32 -35.30 -18.35
CA TYR A 124 44.82 -35.89 -17.11
C TYR A 124 45.72 -35.59 -15.90
N GLU A 125 47.04 -35.77 -16.03
CA GLU A 125 48.00 -35.60 -14.93
C GLU A 125 48.11 -34.14 -14.46
N THR A 126 47.83 -33.18 -15.36
CA THR A 126 47.78 -31.76 -15.04
C THR A 126 46.44 -31.38 -14.42
N ALA A 127 45.34 -31.95 -14.92
CA ALA A 127 44.01 -31.74 -14.36
C ALA A 127 43.90 -32.25 -12.91
N THR A 128 44.45 -33.44 -12.60
CA THR A 128 44.49 -33.96 -11.23
C THR A 128 45.29 -33.05 -10.30
N LYS A 129 46.49 -32.60 -10.69
CA LYS A 129 47.28 -31.64 -9.90
C LYS A 129 46.55 -30.32 -9.63
N LEU A 130 45.76 -29.84 -10.61
CA LEU A 130 44.93 -28.65 -10.44
C LEU A 130 43.80 -28.89 -9.42
N ILE A 131 43.19 -30.08 -9.41
CA ILE A 131 42.19 -30.49 -8.42
C ILE A 131 42.81 -30.60 -7.02
N ASP A 132 43.98 -31.23 -6.89
CA ASP A 132 44.69 -31.43 -5.61
C ASP A 132 45.02 -30.11 -4.89
N MET A 133 45.16 -29.00 -5.62
CA MET A 133 45.44 -27.66 -5.08
C MET A 133 44.22 -26.72 -5.01
N ALA A 134 43.06 -27.19 -5.47
CA ALA A 134 41.80 -26.47 -5.50
C ALA A 134 40.99 -26.68 -4.20
N MET A 135 39.96 -25.86 -4.03
CA MET A 135 38.95 -26.03 -2.97
C MET A 135 37.57 -26.25 -3.60
N LEU A 136 36.62 -26.86 -2.89
CA LEU A 136 35.23 -26.89 -3.35
C LEU A 136 34.67 -25.47 -3.39
N ALA A 137 34.06 -25.11 -4.52
CA ALA A 137 33.51 -23.79 -4.75
C ALA A 137 32.22 -23.59 -3.93
N PRO A 138 32.11 -22.55 -3.10
CA PRO A 138 30.87 -22.25 -2.39
C PRO A 138 29.83 -21.62 -3.32
N PHE A 139 28.57 -21.57 -2.89
CA PHE A 139 27.49 -20.83 -3.56
C PHE A 139 26.80 -19.87 -2.59
N GLY A 140 26.11 -18.87 -3.14
CA GLY A 140 25.32 -17.90 -2.36
C GLY A 140 23.87 -18.35 -2.20
N HIS A 141 23.29 -18.13 -1.02
CA HIS A 141 21.87 -18.36 -0.73
C HIS A 141 21.35 -17.19 0.11
N GLY A 142 20.82 -16.16 -0.56
CA GLY A 142 20.59 -14.86 0.08
C GLY A 142 21.93 -14.24 0.51
N GLU A 143 22.01 -13.76 1.75
CA GLU A 143 23.26 -13.21 2.31
C GLU A 143 24.26 -14.29 2.77
N GLN A 144 23.89 -15.57 2.76
CA GLN A 144 24.71 -16.66 3.28
C GLN A 144 25.56 -17.32 2.20
N THR A 145 26.82 -17.61 2.51
CA THR A 145 27.69 -18.47 1.69
C THR A 145 27.57 -19.92 2.20
N LYS A 146 27.18 -20.85 1.33
CA LYS A 146 26.94 -22.26 1.66
C LYS A 146 27.75 -23.21 0.77
N GLN A 147 27.85 -24.47 1.20
CA GLN A 147 28.37 -25.59 0.43
C GLN A 147 27.33 -26.73 0.48
N ASP A 148 26.81 -27.11 -0.69
CA ASP A 148 25.84 -28.18 -0.88
C ASP A 148 26.11 -28.78 -2.27
N PRO A 149 26.71 -29.98 -2.35
CA PRO A 149 27.03 -30.64 -3.62
C PRO A 149 25.81 -30.88 -4.52
N ASN A 150 24.59 -30.89 -3.99
CA ASN A 150 23.38 -31.03 -4.82
C ASN A 150 23.10 -29.76 -5.65
N VAL A 151 23.45 -28.58 -5.12
CA VAL A 151 23.29 -27.29 -5.82
C VAL A 151 24.54 -26.98 -6.64
N ARG A 152 25.73 -27.13 -6.05
CA ARG A 152 27.02 -26.82 -6.67
C ARG A 152 28.08 -27.82 -6.25
N ASP A 153 28.54 -28.64 -7.19
CA ASP A 153 29.74 -29.45 -7.03
C ASP A 153 30.75 -29.08 -8.12
N THR A 154 31.80 -28.34 -7.74
CA THR A 154 32.90 -27.95 -8.64
C THR A 154 34.12 -27.51 -7.82
N TYR A 155 35.32 -27.79 -8.34
CA TYR A 155 36.57 -27.32 -7.76
C TYR A 155 36.92 -25.92 -8.27
N MET A 156 37.50 -25.09 -7.40
CA MET A 156 37.89 -23.72 -7.69
C MET A 156 39.34 -23.45 -7.30
N ILE A 157 40.08 -22.81 -8.21
CA ILE A 157 41.36 -22.16 -7.92
C ILE A 157 41.14 -20.64 -7.92
N SER A 158 41.48 -19.97 -6.83
CA SER A 158 41.30 -18.53 -6.67
C SER A 158 42.29 -17.74 -7.53
N LYS A 159 41.87 -16.56 -8.02
CA LYS A 159 42.68 -15.68 -8.88
C LYS A 159 44.09 -15.38 -8.37
N GLY A 160 44.32 -15.37 -7.05
CA GLY A 160 45.64 -15.13 -6.46
C GLY A 160 46.69 -16.21 -6.74
N LYS A 161 46.28 -17.41 -7.19
CA LYS A 161 47.19 -18.48 -7.66
C LYS A 161 47.34 -18.53 -9.18
N LEU A 162 46.71 -17.62 -9.92
CA LEU A 162 46.59 -17.65 -11.38
C LEU A 162 47.23 -16.42 -12.00
N SER A 163 48.10 -16.62 -12.99
CA SER A 163 48.55 -15.57 -13.90
C SER A 163 48.13 -15.97 -15.31
N VAL A 164 47.27 -15.15 -15.93
CA VAL A 164 46.71 -15.42 -17.25
C VAL A 164 46.97 -14.24 -18.17
N ASN A 165 47.43 -14.52 -19.38
CA ASN A 165 47.57 -13.55 -20.45
C ASN A 165 46.90 -14.10 -21.73
N ILE A 166 46.07 -13.27 -22.36
CA ILE A 166 45.38 -13.56 -23.60
C ILE A 166 45.76 -12.44 -24.58
N LYS A 167 46.53 -12.73 -25.63
CA LYS A 167 47.07 -11.70 -26.55
C LYS A 167 45.99 -10.95 -27.33
N SER A 168 44.95 -11.67 -27.76
CA SER A 168 43.85 -11.16 -28.59
C SER A 168 42.68 -10.55 -27.80
N LEU A 169 42.83 -10.43 -26.47
CA LEU A 169 41.78 -10.04 -25.52
C LEU A 169 41.09 -8.72 -25.86
N GLU A 170 41.85 -7.70 -26.29
CA GLU A 170 41.29 -6.38 -26.62
C GLU A 170 40.31 -6.45 -27.80
N ASN A 171 40.60 -7.27 -28.81
CA ASN A 171 39.71 -7.48 -29.96
C ASN A 171 38.49 -8.31 -29.55
N THR A 172 38.70 -9.38 -28.78
CA THR A 172 37.60 -10.17 -28.19
C THR A 172 36.65 -9.31 -27.36
N LEU A 173 37.16 -8.36 -26.58
CA LEU A 173 36.32 -7.45 -25.79
C LEU A 173 35.54 -6.46 -26.67
N LYS A 174 36.11 -5.97 -27.77
CA LYS A 174 35.39 -5.15 -28.76
C LYS A 174 34.24 -5.94 -29.39
N ASP A 175 34.48 -7.18 -29.78
CA ASP A 175 33.47 -8.08 -30.35
C ASP A 175 32.35 -8.39 -29.35
N ILE A 176 32.70 -8.74 -28.10
CA ILE A 176 31.74 -8.95 -27.00
C ILE A 176 30.88 -7.70 -26.77
N LYS A 177 31.52 -6.53 -26.69
CA LYS A 177 30.84 -5.25 -26.44
C LYS A 177 29.83 -4.92 -27.53
N MET A 178 30.20 -5.13 -28.79
CA MET A 178 29.32 -4.96 -29.96
C MET A 178 28.18 -5.98 -29.99
N ALA A 179 28.49 -7.26 -29.77
CA ALA A 179 27.53 -8.36 -29.80
C ALA A 179 26.49 -8.29 -28.67
N LEU A 180 26.87 -7.82 -27.48
CA LEU A 180 25.94 -7.53 -26.38
C LEU A 180 25.19 -6.19 -26.58
N GLY A 181 25.72 -5.26 -27.37
CA GLY A 181 25.12 -3.94 -27.59
C GLY A 181 25.37 -2.95 -26.45
N LEU A 182 26.53 -3.04 -25.79
CA LEU A 182 26.95 -2.14 -24.72
C LEU A 182 27.35 -0.75 -25.25
N ASN A 183 27.34 0.26 -24.37
CA ASN A 183 27.65 1.66 -24.71
C ASN A 183 29.01 1.81 -25.41
N GLU A 184 29.03 2.21 -26.69
CA GLU A 184 30.25 2.41 -27.48
C GLU A 184 31.27 3.35 -26.83
N ASN A 185 30.83 4.36 -26.06
CA ASN A 185 31.71 5.35 -25.44
C ASN A 185 32.34 4.91 -24.10
N SER A 186 32.06 3.69 -23.64
CA SER A 186 32.64 3.13 -22.39
C SER A 186 33.82 2.20 -22.65
N ASN A 187 34.73 2.03 -21.70
CA ASN A 187 35.70 0.94 -21.74
C ASN A 187 35.08 -0.35 -21.17
N LEU A 188 35.32 -1.51 -21.81
CA LEU A 188 34.90 -2.81 -21.28
C LEU A 188 36.13 -3.49 -20.68
N GLU A 189 36.25 -3.43 -19.36
CA GLU A 189 37.33 -4.10 -18.63
C GLU A 189 36.96 -5.53 -18.24
N VAL A 190 37.98 -6.36 -18.06
CA VAL A 190 37.86 -7.78 -17.74
C VAL A 190 38.70 -8.11 -16.52
N HIS A 191 38.05 -8.66 -15.49
CA HIS A 191 38.66 -8.90 -14.18
C HIS A 191 38.56 -10.39 -13.83
N LEU A 192 39.69 -11.09 -13.78
CA LEU A 192 39.74 -12.52 -13.48
C LEU A 192 39.12 -12.80 -12.11
N HIS A 193 38.17 -13.73 -12.07
CA HIS A 193 37.48 -14.12 -10.84
C HIS A 193 38.07 -15.42 -10.28
N ASN A 194 38.04 -16.52 -11.04
CA ASN A 194 38.61 -17.81 -10.67
C ASN A 194 38.83 -18.73 -11.89
N MET A 195 39.48 -19.88 -11.65
CA MET A 195 39.39 -21.07 -12.50
C MET A 195 38.42 -22.05 -11.83
N LEU A 196 37.52 -22.65 -12.62
CA LEU A 196 36.63 -23.73 -12.20
C LEU A 196 36.98 -25.02 -12.94
N ILE A 197 36.93 -26.14 -12.23
CA ILE A 197 37.22 -27.48 -12.74
C ILE A 197 36.05 -28.38 -12.36
N TYR A 198 35.48 -29.05 -13.35
CA TYR A 198 34.42 -30.04 -13.19
C TYR A 198 34.96 -31.38 -13.68
N LYS A 199 35.04 -32.38 -12.79
CA LYS A 199 35.25 -33.79 -13.16
C LYS A 199 33.90 -34.45 -13.48
N GLN A 200 33.92 -35.74 -13.85
CA GLN A 200 32.71 -36.55 -14.00
C GLN A 200 31.69 -36.37 -12.85
N ASP A 201 30.41 -36.34 -13.23
CA ASP A 201 29.20 -36.12 -12.41
C ASP A 201 29.03 -34.72 -11.76
N GLN A 202 30.06 -33.86 -11.82
CA GLN A 202 30.00 -32.49 -11.27
C GLN A 202 29.17 -31.52 -12.13
N HIS A 203 28.47 -30.61 -11.47
CA HIS A 203 27.51 -29.65 -12.05
C HIS A 203 27.38 -28.37 -11.21
N PHE A 204 26.63 -27.41 -11.73
CA PHE A 204 26.13 -26.28 -10.93
C PHE A 204 24.73 -25.93 -11.44
N ASP A 205 23.70 -26.07 -10.60
CA ASP A 205 22.30 -25.82 -10.96
C ASP A 205 22.00 -24.33 -11.23
N TYR A 206 20.78 -24.01 -11.66
CA TYR A 206 20.37 -22.67 -12.07
C TYR A 206 20.62 -21.62 -10.99
N HIS A 207 21.38 -20.59 -11.35
CA HIS A 207 21.66 -19.43 -10.51
C HIS A 207 21.77 -18.15 -11.36
N GLN A 208 21.64 -16.99 -10.72
CA GLN A 208 22.02 -15.70 -11.27
C GLN A 208 23.40 -15.32 -10.71
N ASP A 209 24.23 -14.67 -11.52
CA ASP A 209 25.52 -14.17 -11.03
C ASP A 209 25.32 -12.88 -10.23
N THR A 210 25.78 -12.84 -8.97
CA THR A 210 25.75 -11.60 -8.19
C THR A 210 26.79 -10.60 -8.72
N GLU A 211 26.43 -9.33 -8.75
CA GLU A 211 27.32 -8.24 -9.16
C GLU A 211 28.45 -8.03 -8.12
N LYS A 212 29.59 -8.69 -8.35
CA LYS A 212 30.73 -8.74 -7.41
C LYS A 212 31.56 -7.46 -7.36
N MET A 213 31.38 -6.55 -8.33
CA MET A 213 32.15 -5.33 -8.50
C MET A 213 31.27 -4.20 -9.04
N ASN A 214 31.56 -2.96 -8.66
CA ASN A 214 30.85 -1.78 -9.17
C ASN A 214 30.92 -1.72 -10.70
N ASN A 215 29.80 -1.41 -11.34
CA ASN A 215 29.62 -1.40 -12.81
C ASN A 215 29.89 -2.74 -13.54
N MET A 216 29.87 -3.88 -12.83
CA MET A 216 29.81 -5.19 -13.48
C MET A 216 28.50 -5.30 -14.28
N VAL A 217 28.60 -5.72 -15.54
CA VAL A 217 27.44 -5.88 -16.45
C VAL A 217 27.26 -7.29 -16.99
N ALA A 218 28.34 -8.07 -17.03
CA ALA A 218 28.36 -9.38 -17.67
C ALA A 218 29.43 -10.30 -17.04
N THR A 219 29.30 -11.60 -17.29
CA THR A 219 30.29 -12.62 -16.96
C THR A 219 30.87 -13.18 -18.25
N LEU A 220 32.19 -13.38 -18.30
CA LEU A 220 32.90 -14.03 -19.40
C LEU A 220 33.48 -15.37 -18.91
N VAL A 221 33.11 -16.45 -19.60
CA VAL A 221 33.61 -17.80 -19.40
C VAL A 221 34.52 -18.17 -20.58
N VAL A 222 35.76 -18.53 -20.27
CA VAL A 222 36.78 -18.96 -21.25
C VAL A 222 37.10 -20.42 -20.98
N ALA A 223 36.69 -21.32 -21.85
CA ALA A 223 36.87 -22.77 -21.71
C ALA A 223 38.24 -23.17 -22.25
N LEU A 224 39.12 -23.60 -21.33
CA LEU A 224 40.47 -24.03 -21.68
C LEU A 224 40.42 -25.37 -22.43
N PRO A 225 41.35 -25.66 -23.35
CA PRO A 225 41.32 -26.89 -24.11
C PRO A 225 41.60 -28.09 -23.19
N SER A 226 40.59 -28.89 -22.88
CA SER A 226 40.71 -30.11 -22.06
C SER A 226 39.74 -31.17 -22.54
N ALA A 227 40.14 -32.45 -22.52
CA ALA A 227 39.30 -33.55 -22.99
C ALA A 227 38.10 -33.76 -22.04
N HIS A 228 36.88 -33.56 -22.53
CA HIS A 228 35.64 -33.80 -21.78
C HIS A 228 34.40 -33.99 -22.66
N ILE A 229 33.39 -34.65 -22.08
CA ILE A 229 32.03 -34.83 -22.61
C ILE A 229 31.03 -34.37 -21.53
N GLY A 230 29.92 -33.75 -21.92
CA GLY A 230 28.98 -33.06 -21.04
C GLY A 230 29.51 -31.71 -20.53
N GLY A 231 28.87 -31.18 -19.49
CA GLY A 231 29.27 -29.89 -18.91
C GLY A 231 28.78 -28.65 -19.65
N ASP A 232 27.77 -28.78 -20.51
CA ASP A 232 27.18 -27.67 -21.26
C ASP A 232 26.72 -26.54 -20.33
N LEU A 233 27.04 -25.30 -20.70
CA LEU A 233 26.57 -24.10 -20.01
C LEU A 233 25.26 -23.64 -20.67
N ILE A 234 24.15 -23.81 -19.95
CA ILE A 234 22.82 -23.37 -20.39
C ILE A 234 22.57 -21.99 -19.81
N ILE A 235 22.28 -21.01 -20.67
CA ILE A 235 22.06 -19.60 -20.33
C ILE A 235 20.65 -19.22 -20.73
N LYS A 236 19.84 -18.82 -19.76
CA LYS A 236 18.49 -18.27 -19.94
C LYS A 236 18.50 -16.77 -19.73
N HIS A 237 17.75 -16.07 -20.57
CA HIS A 237 17.45 -14.66 -20.39
C HIS A 237 16.03 -14.39 -20.88
N MET A 238 15.15 -13.95 -19.97
CA MET A 238 13.71 -13.96 -20.22
C MET A 238 13.26 -15.38 -20.65
N LYS A 239 12.21 -15.50 -21.48
CA LYS A 239 11.79 -16.77 -22.09
C LYS A 239 12.68 -17.27 -23.27
N LYS A 240 13.96 -16.88 -23.33
CA LYS A 240 14.94 -17.41 -24.32
C LYS A 240 16.01 -18.25 -23.58
N SER A 241 16.49 -19.32 -24.22
CA SER A 241 17.58 -20.16 -23.74
C SER A 241 18.65 -20.34 -24.82
N HIS A 242 19.91 -20.47 -24.43
CA HIS A 242 21.06 -20.75 -25.29
C HIS A 242 21.95 -21.81 -24.63
N VAL A 243 22.51 -22.71 -25.43
CA VAL A 243 23.40 -23.79 -24.96
C VAL A 243 24.80 -23.55 -25.50
N PHE A 244 25.75 -23.32 -24.60
CA PHE A 244 27.16 -23.18 -24.93
C PHE A 244 27.92 -24.47 -24.61
N SER A 245 28.13 -25.29 -25.62
CA SER A 245 28.83 -26.57 -25.48
C SER A 245 30.34 -26.43 -25.59
N THR A 246 31.03 -26.79 -24.51
CA THR A 246 32.49 -26.75 -24.41
C THR A 246 33.17 -28.05 -24.81
N GLU A 247 32.40 -29.13 -25.06
CA GLU A 247 32.92 -30.45 -25.43
C GLU A 247 34.00 -30.35 -26.51
N MET A 248 35.12 -31.04 -26.27
CA MET A 248 36.29 -31.04 -27.16
C MET A 248 37.21 -32.20 -26.78
N ILE A 249 37.73 -32.93 -27.78
CA ILE A 249 38.66 -34.06 -27.58
C ILE A 249 40.08 -33.66 -28.01
N TYR A 250 40.22 -33.12 -29.23
CA TYR A 250 41.47 -32.61 -29.78
C TYR A 250 41.20 -31.26 -30.45
N GLY A 251 41.68 -30.16 -29.86
CA GLY A 251 41.44 -28.83 -30.43
C GLY A 251 42.47 -27.79 -29.98
N ASN A 252 42.90 -26.98 -30.94
CA ASN A 252 43.93 -25.94 -30.79
C ASN A 252 43.30 -24.54 -30.65
N TYR A 253 42.12 -24.47 -30.04
CA TYR A 253 41.37 -23.24 -29.84
C TYR A 253 40.63 -23.25 -28.51
N VAL A 254 40.44 -22.06 -27.97
CA VAL A 254 39.80 -21.78 -26.68
C VAL A 254 38.42 -21.20 -26.99
N LYS A 255 37.36 -21.93 -26.61
CA LYS A 255 35.98 -21.43 -26.75
C LYS A 255 35.70 -20.39 -25.66
N TYR A 256 35.00 -19.31 -25.97
CA TYR A 256 34.53 -18.36 -24.95
C TYR A 256 33.07 -17.98 -25.15
N ILE A 257 32.42 -17.59 -24.05
CA ILE A 257 31.12 -16.93 -24.06
C ILE A 257 31.06 -15.85 -22.96
N ALA A 258 30.61 -14.66 -23.33
CA ALA A 258 30.17 -13.62 -22.41
C ALA A 258 28.65 -13.56 -22.39
N PHE A 259 28.04 -13.26 -21.25
CA PHE A 259 26.60 -13.09 -21.10
C PHE A 259 26.28 -12.14 -19.95
N TYR A 260 25.10 -11.49 -19.99
CA TYR A 260 24.72 -10.51 -18.98
C TYR A 260 24.61 -11.08 -17.56
N SER A 261 24.94 -10.27 -16.54
CA SER A 261 24.90 -10.70 -15.12
C SER A 261 23.52 -11.15 -14.65
N ASP A 262 22.46 -10.65 -15.28
CA ASP A 262 21.05 -11.02 -15.04
C ASP A 262 20.57 -12.25 -15.82
N CYS A 263 21.45 -12.99 -16.49
CA CYS A 263 21.07 -14.27 -17.07
C CYS A 263 21.08 -15.38 -16.00
N HIS A 264 19.95 -16.08 -15.85
CA HIS A 264 19.90 -17.35 -15.14
C HIS A 264 20.69 -18.40 -15.91
N HIS A 265 21.62 -19.10 -15.29
CA HIS A 265 22.44 -20.09 -15.97
C HIS A 265 22.79 -21.29 -15.10
N LYS A 266 23.05 -22.42 -15.74
CA LYS A 266 23.49 -23.66 -15.10
C LYS A 266 24.56 -24.38 -15.93
N VAL A 267 25.38 -25.17 -15.27
CA VAL A 267 26.34 -26.10 -15.89
C VAL A 267 25.78 -27.50 -15.73
N GLU A 268 25.47 -28.15 -16.84
CA GLU A 268 25.06 -29.57 -16.87
C GLU A 268 26.16 -30.49 -16.33
N LYS A 269 25.80 -31.75 -16.02
CA LYS A 269 26.79 -32.73 -15.57
C LYS A 269 27.86 -32.99 -16.64
N VAL A 270 29.12 -32.99 -16.22
CA VAL A 270 30.22 -33.58 -17.01
C VAL A 270 30.05 -35.09 -16.98
N LYS A 271 29.98 -35.72 -18.15
CA LYS A 271 29.83 -37.18 -18.29
C LYS A 271 31.18 -37.89 -18.21
N GLU A 272 32.18 -37.32 -18.88
CA GLU A 272 33.54 -37.87 -18.92
C GLU A 272 34.60 -36.76 -18.96
N GLY A 273 35.80 -37.06 -18.44
CA GLY A 273 36.96 -36.16 -18.49
C GLY A 273 36.88 -34.98 -17.52
N PHE A 274 37.51 -33.86 -17.90
CA PHE A 274 37.57 -32.64 -17.08
C PHE A 274 37.23 -31.40 -17.89
N ARG A 275 36.17 -30.68 -17.50
CA ARG A 275 35.84 -29.37 -18.04
C ARG A 275 36.53 -28.30 -17.19
N ILE A 276 37.47 -27.56 -17.79
CA ILE A 276 38.28 -26.54 -17.11
C ILE A 276 37.99 -25.18 -17.74
N VAL A 277 37.53 -24.22 -16.94
CA VAL A 277 37.17 -22.88 -17.42
C VAL A 277 37.76 -21.78 -16.53
N LEU A 278 38.08 -20.63 -17.13
CA LEU A 278 38.35 -19.39 -16.44
C LEU A 278 37.09 -18.52 -16.44
N THR A 279 36.75 -17.92 -15.31
CA THR A 279 35.63 -16.97 -15.21
C THR A 279 36.15 -15.56 -14.93
N TYR A 280 35.54 -14.58 -15.58
CA TYR A 280 35.88 -13.16 -15.47
C TYR A 280 34.62 -12.33 -15.28
N ASN A 281 34.71 -11.29 -14.45
CA ASN A 281 33.70 -10.25 -14.38
C ASN A 281 34.00 -9.20 -15.47
N LEU A 282 33.00 -8.80 -16.23
CA LEU A 282 33.09 -7.72 -17.22
C LEU A 282 32.50 -6.42 -16.66
N ILE A 283 33.26 -5.33 -16.73
CA ILE A 283 32.97 -4.05 -16.07
C ILE A 283 32.96 -2.91 -17.08
N LEU A 284 32.01 -1.99 -16.96
CA LEU A 284 32.01 -0.74 -17.72
C LEU A 284 32.71 0.39 -16.95
N CYS A 285 33.85 0.83 -17.50
CA CYS A 285 34.66 1.95 -17.02
C CYS A 285 34.54 3.15 -17.97
N ASP A 286 34.97 4.33 -17.51
CA ASP A 286 35.08 5.59 -18.29
C ASP A 286 33.90 5.87 -19.22
N SER A 287 32.69 5.89 -18.66
CA SER A 287 31.45 5.92 -19.42
C SER A 287 30.80 7.30 -19.43
N GLN A 288 30.94 8.02 -20.55
CA GLN A 288 29.91 8.99 -20.94
C GLN A 288 28.77 8.25 -21.61
N PHE A 289 27.53 8.54 -21.26
CA PHE A 289 26.39 7.88 -21.91
C PHE A 289 26.22 8.39 -23.35
N LYS A 290 26.37 7.51 -24.35
CA LYS A 290 26.27 7.89 -25.77
C LYS A 290 24.81 8.18 -26.13
N ILE A 291 24.47 9.46 -26.19
CA ILE A 291 23.18 9.94 -26.67
C ILE A 291 23.23 10.04 -28.20
N ASN A 292 22.21 9.52 -28.87
CA ASN A 292 22.08 9.59 -30.33
C ASN A 292 22.09 11.07 -30.78
N ILE A 293 22.88 11.41 -31.79
CA ILE A 293 22.96 12.79 -32.31
C ILE A 293 21.70 13.13 -33.14
N SER A 294 21.08 12.13 -33.78
CA SER A 294 19.91 12.30 -34.64
C SER A 294 18.66 11.69 -33.99
N CYS A 295 17.90 12.52 -33.26
CA CYS A 295 16.67 12.03 -32.61
C CYS A 295 15.62 11.61 -33.62
N ASN A 296 15.03 10.44 -33.39
CA ASN A 296 13.91 9.88 -34.12
C ASN A 296 12.71 10.87 -34.16
N PRO A 297 12.36 11.46 -35.31
CA PRO A 297 11.32 12.50 -35.37
C PRO A 297 9.91 11.97 -35.07
N LYS A 298 9.68 10.66 -35.26
CA LYS A 298 8.40 10.01 -34.89
C LYS A 298 8.26 9.91 -33.37
N LEU A 299 9.37 9.65 -32.66
CA LEU A 299 9.41 9.63 -31.20
C LEU A 299 9.20 11.03 -30.62
N VAL A 300 9.94 12.03 -31.11
CA VAL A 300 9.78 13.44 -30.71
C VAL A 300 8.32 13.89 -30.88
N LYS A 301 7.70 13.63 -32.04
CA LYS A 301 6.29 13.98 -32.28
C LYS A 301 5.31 13.20 -31.39
N ALA A 302 5.64 11.97 -30.98
CA ALA A 302 4.79 11.17 -30.10
C ALA A 302 4.87 11.67 -28.64
N LEU A 303 6.07 12.01 -28.15
CA LEU A 303 6.28 12.59 -26.83
C LEU A 303 5.70 14.01 -26.73
N ASP A 304 5.92 14.86 -27.73
CA ASP A 304 5.34 16.22 -27.79
C ASP A 304 3.81 16.17 -27.68
N LYS A 305 3.17 15.25 -28.41
CA LYS A 305 1.73 15.02 -28.32
C LYS A 305 1.28 14.40 -26.99
N TYR A 306 2.13 13.63 -26.32
CA TYR A 306 1.83 13.08 -25.00
C TYR A 306 1.77 14.21 -23.96
N PHE A 307 2.85 14.99 -23.83
CA PHE A 307 2.94 16.06 -22.82
C PHE A 307 2.01 17.25 -23.09
N LYS A 308 1.56 17.48 -24.33
CA LYS A 308 0.56 18.51 -24.67
C LYS A 308 -0.90 18.06 -24.57
N ASN A 309 -1.20 16.80 -24.28
CA ASN A 309 -2.60 16.33 -24.24
C ASN A 309 -3.22 16.56 -22.86
N GLU A 310 -3.87 17.71 -22.64
CA GLU A 310 -4.47 18.08 -21.36
C GLU A 310 -5.74 17.27 -21.02
N GLN A 311 -6.44 16.72 -22.03
CA GLN A 311 -7.78 16.12 -21.88
C GLN A 311 -7.84 14.76 -21.15
N GLU A 312 -6.72 14.19 -20.71
CA GLU A 312 -6.64 12.85 -20.12
C GLU A 312 -5.97 12.81 -18.72
N CYS A 313 -5.62 13.94 -18.11
CA CYS A 313 -4.70 13.97 -16.95
C CYS A 313 -5.31 14.44 -15.63
N TYR A 314 -5.26 13.58 -14.60
CA TYR A 314 -5.46 13.92 -13.20
C TYR A 314 -4.14 14.27 -12.51
N GLY A 315 -3.45 15.33 -12.95
CA GLY A 315 -2.21 15.82 -12.33
C GLY A 315 -1.08 16.11 -13.32
N ASP A 316 0.13 16.33 -12.77
CA ASP A 316 1.34 16.64 -13.54
C ASP A 316 1.81 15.43 -14.37
N ARG A 317 1.71 15.58 -15.70
CA ARG A 317 1.91 14.49 -16.65
C ARG A 317 3.39 14.13 -16.78
N LYS A 318 3.69 12.84 -16.54
CA LYS A 318 5.01 12.24 -16.60
C LYS A 318 4.92 10.91 -17.37
N LEU A 319 5.99 10.54 -18.06
CA LEU A 319 6.08 9.27 -18.78
C LEU A 319 7.02 8.33 -18.02
N ILE A 320 6.59 7.10 -17.77
CA ILE A 320 7.38 6.05 -17.15
C ILE A 320 7.58 4.93 -18.18
N TYR A 321 8.82 4.72 -18.60
CA TYR A 321 9.18 3.66 -19.54
C TYR A 321 9.88 2.52 -18.81
N LEU A 322 9.30 1.32 -18.81
CA LEU A 322 9.90 0.13 -18.18
C LEU A 322 10.88 -0.57 -19.14
N PHE A 323 12.09 -0.81 -18.63
CA PHE A 323 13.20 -1.49 -19.31
C PHE A 323 13.11 -3.01 -19.20
N ASP A 324 13.85 -3.72 -20.06
CA ASP A 324 13.71 -5.18 -20.23
C ASP A 324 14.70 -6.01 -19.39
N HIS A 325 15.84 -5.46 -18.98
CA HIS A 325 16.82 -6.15 -18.12
C HIS A 325 16.57 -5.94 -16.62
N TYR A 326 17.16 -6.82 -15.81
CA TYR A 326 17.24 -6.66 -14.36
C TYR A 326 18.48 -5.85 -13.96
N TYR A 327 18.31 -5.00 -12.94
CA TYR A 327 19.34 -4.12 -12.38
C TYR A 327 19.25 -4.09 -10.86
N THR A 328 20.39 -4.01 -10.18
CA THR A 328 20.43 -3.73 -8.74
C THR A 328 20.58 -2.24 -8.45
N LYS A 329 20.33 -1.85 -7.19
CA LYS A 329 20.47 -0.48 -6.68
C LYS A 329 21.88 0.11 -6.86
N SER A 330 22.91 -0.74 -6.87
CA SER A 330 24.31 -0.29 -7.02
C SER A 330 24.67 0.02 -8.48
N VAL A 331 24.09 -0.69 -9.45
CA VAL A 331 24.42 -0.56 -10.88
C VAL A 331 23.43 0.27 -11.69
N ILE A 332 22.19 0.48 -11.26
CA ILE A 332 21.19 1.24 -12.03
C ILE A 332 21.68 2.66 -12.32
N LYS A 333 22.10 2.91 -13.56
CA LYS A 333 22.67 4.15 -14.10
C LYS A 333 22.45 4.13 -15.60
N PHE A 334 22.26 5.28 -16.25
CA PHE A 334 22.20 5.38 -17.71
C PHE A 334 23.41 4.70 -18.37
N THR A 335 24.62 4.96 -17.85
CA THR A 335 25.88 4.39 -18.33
C THR A 335 25.96 2.87 -18.31
N ASN A 336 25.17 2.22 -17.45
CA ASN A 336 25.22 0.78 -17.19
C ASN A 336 24.01 0.04 -17.78
N LEU A 337 23.11 0.75 -18.49
CA LEU A 337 21.97 0.13 -19.16
C LEU A 337 22.45 -0.89 -20.22
N LYS A 338 21.87 -2.08 -20.17
CA LYS A 338 22.25 -3.28 -20.90
C LYS A 338 21.56 -3.30 -22.27
N GLY A 339 22.33 -3.55 -23.33
CA GLY A 339 21.86 -3.79 -24.71
C GLY A 339 20.72 -2.88 -25.18
N PHE A 340 19.53 -3.47 -25.30
CA PHE A 340 18.31 -2.82 -25.76
C PHE A 340 17.95 -1.56 -24.94
N ASP A 341 18.12 -1.64 -23.62
CA ASP A 341 17.73 -0.57 -22.69
C ASP A 341 18.62 0.66 -22.89
N SER A 342 19.92 0.43 -23.12
CA SER A 342 20.90 1.45 -23.49
C SER A 342 20.47 2.21 -24.75
N GLN A 343 20.13 1.46 -25.82
CA GLN A 343 19.66 2.04 -27.08
C GLN A 343 18.38 2.86 -26.90
N THR A 344 17.45 2.34 -26.10
CA THR A 344 16.13 2.96 -25.89
C THR A 344 16.22 4.21 -25.03
N ALA A 345 17.00 4.18 -23.95
CA ALA A 345 17.30 5.34 -23.13
C ALA A 345 18.01 6.43 -23.95
N SER A 346 18.91 6.05 -24.87
CA SER A 346 19.59 6.99 -25.78
C SER A 346 18.60 7.68 -26.74
N GLU A 347 17.64 6.96 -27.32
CA GLU A 347 16.57 7.58 -28.13
C GLU A 347 15.65 8.49 -27.30
N LEU A 348 15.25 8.03 -26.11
CA LEU A 348 14.38 8.79 -25.21
C LEU A 348 15.06 10.06 -24.69
N LEU A 349 16.33 10.02 -24.27
CA LEU A 349 17.10 11.20 -23.84
C LEU A 349 17.29 12.20 -24.97
N CYS A 350 17.56 11.74 -26.20
CA CYS A 350 17.64 12.62 -27.36
C CYS A 350 16.33 13.40 -27.56
N ALA A 351 15.20 12.68 -27.53
CA ALA A 351 13.89 13.29 -27.69
C ALA A 351 13.49 14.19 -26.50
N ALA A 352 13.85 13.80 -25.27
CA ALA A 352 13.67 14.57 -24.05
C ALA A 352 14.37 15.93 -24.11
N ARG A 353 15.66 15.94 -24.50
CA ARG A 353 16.44 17.18 -24.65
C ARG A 353 15.86 18.11 -25.73
N LYS A 354 15.36 17.57 -26.84
CA LYS A 354 14.65 18.37 -27.87
C LYS A 354 13.31 18.96 -27.41
N LEU A 355 12.70 18.39 -26.38
CA LEU A 355 11.39 18.80 -25.84
C LEU A 355 11.51 19.49 -24.47
N ASN A 356 12.72 19.78 -24.00
CA ASN A 356 13.01 20.33 -22.68
C ASN A 356 12.33 19.53 -21.55
N LEU A 357 12.50 18.21 -21.56
CA LEU A 357 12.04 17.30 -20.51
C LEU A 357 13.20 16.95 -19.58
N VAL A 358 12.93 16.94 -18.28
CA VAL A 358 13.79 16.35 -17.26
C VAL A 358 13.77 14.84 -17.41
N ALA A 359 14.91 14.19 -17.16
CA ALA A 359 15.06 12.75 -17.24
C ALA A 359 15.69 12.17 -15.99
N SER A 360 15.20 11.00 -15.59
CA SER A 360 15.76 10.22 -14.47
C SER A 360 15.63 8.72 -14.75
N VAL A 361 16.45 7.91 -14.08
CA VAL A 361 16.27 6.46 -13.99
C VAL A 361 15.97 6.05 -12.56
N ALA A 362 15.17 5.00 -12.41
CA ALA A 362 14.79 4.40 -11.14
C ALA A 362 14.77 2.87 -11.26
N LEU A 363 14.77 2.17 -10.13
CA LEU A 363 14.25 0.80 -10.09
C LEU A 363 12.71 0.86 -10.03
N ALA A 364 12.09 -0.14 -10.62
CA ALA A 364 10.65 -0.37 -10.57
C ALA A 364 10.40 -1.76 -9.98
N ASP A 365 9.81 -1.79 -8.79
CA ASP A 365 9.18 -3.00 -8.26
C ASP A 365 7.76 -3.09 -8.84
N VAL A 366 7.41 -4.24 -9.40
CA VAL A 366 6.15 -4.46 -10.10
C VAL A 366 5.46 -5.68 -9.51
N GLN A 367 4.30 -5.47 -8.90
CA GLN A 367 3.44 -6.51 -8.34
C GLN A 367 2.24 -6.68 -9.27
N GLU A 368 1.98 -7.91 -9.71
CA GLU A 368 0.83 -8.27 -10.54
C GLU A 368 -0.02 -9.31 -9.80
N VAL A 369 -1.32 -9.03 -9.61
CA VAL A 369 -2.29 -9.97 -9.03
C VAL A 369 -3.10 -10.60 -10.16
N TRP A 370 -2.95 -11.91 -10.36
CA TRP A 370 -3.63 -12.66 -11.41
C TRP A 370 -4.80 -13.48 -10.84
N ASP A 371 -5.91 -13.51 -11.57
CA ASP A 371 -7.01 -14.45 -11.36
C ASP A 371 -6.55 -15.86 -11.75
N GLY A 372 -6.58 -16.80 -10.80
CA GLY A 372 -6.10 -18.17 -10.97
C GLY A 372 -7.08 -19.10 -11.70
N GLU A 373 -8.36 -18.71 -11.85
CA GLU A 373 -9.36 -19.46 -12.62
C GLU A 373 -9.37 -19.02 -14.09
N ASN A 374 -9.40 -17.70 -14.32
CA ASN A 374 -9.50 -17.13 -15.66
C ASN A 374 -8.13 -16.84 -16.31
N GLY A 375 -7.05 -16.83 -15.53
CA GLY A 375 -5.70 -16.46 -16.00
C GLY A 375 -5.56 -14.99 -16.39
N ASP A 376 -6.48 -14.13 -15.96
CA ASP A 376 -6.54 -12.71 -16.30
C ASP A 376 -5.83 -11.87 -15.23
N LEU A 377 -5.08 -10.84 -15.65
CA LEU A 377 -4.46 -9.89 -14.74
C LEU A 377 -5.55 -8.99 -14.14
N VAL A 378 -5.65 -8.96 -12.80
CA VAL A 378 -6.64 -8.20 -12.03
C VAL A 378 -6.09 -6.82 -11.69
N GLU A 379 -4.94 -6.78 -11.04
CA GLU A 379 -4.28 -5.58 -10.51
C GLU A 379 -2.80 -5.57 -10.88
N MET A 380 -2.25 -4.38 -11.16
CA MET A 380 -0.82 -4.19 -11.40
C MET A 380 -0.37 -2.89 -10.74
N ASP A 381 0.44 -3.02 -9.69
CA ASP A 381 1.08 -1.94 -8.98
C ASP A 381 2.55 -1.81 -9.37
N ILE A 382 3.02 -0.57 -9.45
CA ILE A 382 4.40 -0.24 -9.82
C ILE A 382 4.92 0.80 -8.85
N THR A 383 5.94 0.46 -8.08
CA THR A 383 6.62 1.37 -7.15
C THR A 383 8.02 1.69 -7.64
N LEU A 384 8.31 2.98 -7.80
CA LEU A 384 9.61 3.48 -8.22
C LEU A 384 10.48 3.91 -7.04
N GLU A 385 11.72 3.47 -7.03
CA GLU A 385 12.71 3.77 -5.97
C GLU A 385 14.14 3.88 -6.52
N SER A 386 15.09 4.23 -5.65
CA SER A 386 16.54 4.22 -5.97
C SER A 386 16.89 5.10 -7.19
N TRP A 387 16.33 6.31 -7.21
CA TRP A 387 16.37 7.27 -8.32
C TRP A 387 17.76 7.86 -8.61
N ARG A 388 18.02 8.19 -9.88
CA ARG A 388 19.19 8.95 -10.35
C ARG A 388 18.86 9.92 -11.48
N ASP A 389 19.58 11.04 -11.55
CA ASP A 389 19.47 12.04 -12.62
C ASP A 389 20.16 11.61 -13.93
N GLU A 390 20.14 12.46 -14.97
CA GLU A 390 20.85 12.20 -16.23
C GLU A 390 22.39 12.13 -16.09
N ASN A 391 22.94 12.65 -14.99
CA ASN A 391 24.36 12.61 -14.64
C ASN A 391 24.72 11.41 -13.73
N ASN A 392 23.75 10.51 -13.49
CA ASN A 392 23.85 9.34 -12.61
C ASN A 392 24.08 9.66 -11.12
N GLN A 393 23.83 10.90 -10.69
CA GLN A 393 23.82 11.27 -9.27
C GLN A 393 22.57 10.72 -8.59
N PRO A 394 22.68 10.18 -7.36
CA PRO A 394 21.52 9.72 -6.61
C PRO A 394 20.57 10.89 -6.29
N LEU A 395 19.27 10.65 -6.44
CA LEU A 395 18.22 11.59 -6.09
C LEU A 395 17.52 11.10 -4.82
N ASP A 396 17.43 11.96 -3.81
CA ASP A 396 16.75 11.69 -2.54
C ASP A 396 15.22 11.86 -2.69
N TYR A 397 14.62 10.95 -3.47
CA TYR A 397 13.19 10.91 -3.73
C TYR A 397 12.55 9.76 -2.95
N LYS A 398 11.34 9.99 -2.44
CA LYS A 398 10.53 8.97 -1.78
C LYS A 398 10.09 7.89 -2.78
N ASN A 399 9.71 6.73 -2.27
CA ASN A 399 9.07 5.69 -3.09
C ASN A 399 7.80 6.25 -3.74
N TYR A 400 7.66 6.04 -5.04
CA TYR A 400 6.60 6.65 -5.84
C TYR A 400 5.77 5.57 -6.54
N THR A 401 4.49 5.46 -6.16
CA THR A 401 3.53 4.57 -6.83
C THR A 401 3.06 5.19 -8.15
N ALA A 402 3.30 4.49 -9.26
CA ALA A 402 3.04 4.98 -10.60
C ALA A 402 1.59 4.77 -11.05
N SER A 403 1.01 5.78 -11.71
CA SER A 403 -0.28 5.60 -12.39
C SER A 403 -0.11 4.78 -13.66
N GLN A 404 -0.96 3.78 -13.87
CA GLN A 404 -0.98 2.95 -15.09
C GLN A 404 -1.13 3.77 -16.39
N HIS A 405 -1.72 4.97 -16.33
CA HIS A 405 -1.86 5.87 -17.48
C HIS A 405 -0.56 6.59 -17.90
N ASP A 406 0.46 6.55 -17.05
CA ASP A 406 1.79 7.14 -17.29
C ASP A 406 2.81 6.09 -17.75
N VAL A 407 2.50 4.79 -17.59
CA VAL A 407 3.46 3.70 -17.79
C VAL A 407 3.35 3.08 -19.19
N CYS A 408 4.51 2.82 -19.81
CA CYS A 408 4.62 2.04 -21.04
C CYS A 408 5.88 1.17 -21.08
N TRP A 409 5.87 0.14 -21.95
CA TRP A 409 6.95 -0.85 -22.05
C TRP A 409 7.04 -1.42 -23.47
N LEU A 410 8.18 -2.03 -23.82
CA LEU A 410 8.27 -2.80 -25.06
C LEU A 410 7.75 -4.24 -24.91
N LYS A 411 8.26 -4.95 -23.89
CA LYS A 411 7.88 -6.31 -23.50
C LYS A 411 7.08 -6.27 -22.20
N HIS A 412 6.02 -7.06 -22.16
CA HIS A 412 5.17 -7.25 -20.99
C HIS A 412 5.89 -8.15 -19.98
N ASN A 413 5.58 -7.98 -18.70
CA ASN A 413 6.13 -8.78 -17.59
C ASN A 413 5.92 -10.30 -17.80
N ASN A 414 4.85 -10.74 -18.47
CA ASN A 414 4.63 -12.16 -18.83
C ASN A 414 5.67 -12.77 -19.81
N LYS A 415 6.61 -11.97 -20.33
CA LYS A 415 7.80 -12.44 -21.06
C LYS A 415 9.05 -12.55 -20.19
N MET A 416 9.00 -12.06 -18.96
CA MET A 416 10.04 -12.16 -17.93
C MET A 416 9.75 -13.37 -17.01
N GLU A 417 10.76 -13.80 -16.27
CA GLU A 417 10.56 -14.70 -15.12
C GLU A 417 10.34 -13.81 -13.87
N PRO A 418 9.27 -14.02 -13.08
CA PRO A 418 9.08 -13.33 -11.80
C PRO A 418 10.11 -13.81 -10.78
N TYR A 419 10.52 -12.95 -9.85
CA TYR A 419 11.48 -13.30 -8.80
C TYR A 419 10.80 -13.91 -7.55
N ASN A 420 9.51 -13.65 -7.38
CA ASN A 420 8.65 -14.29 -6.39
C ASN A 420 7.29 -14.59 -7.02
N VAL A 421 6.67 -15.68 -6.61
CA VAL A 421 5.30 -16.06 -6.98
C VAL A 421 4.63 -16.66 -5.76
N GLU A 422 3.48 -16.11 -5.37
CA GLU A 422 2.68 -16.59 -4.25
C GLU A 422 1.28 -16.92 -4.73
N ASN A 423 0.69 -17.99 -4.21
CA ASN A 423 -0.66 -18.42 -4.55
C ASN A 423 -1.51 -18.33 -3.30
N SER A 424 -2.66 -17.65 -3.35
CA SER A 424 -3.55 -17.47 -2.19
C SER A 424 -4.17 -18.78 -1.69
N GLY A 425 -4.13 -19.84 -2.50
CA GLY A 425 -4.69 -21.15 -2.18
C GLY A 425 -6.21 -21.17 -2.29
N TYR A 426 -6.84 -22.18 -1.71
CA TYR A 426 -8.29 -22.36 -1.75
C TYR A 426 -8.97 -21.47 -0.68
N THR A 427 -9.30 -20.23 -1.04
CA THR A 427 -9.91 -19.20 -0.17
C THR A 427 -11.43 -19.32 -0.01
N GLY A 428 -12.05 -20.36 -0.57
CA GLY A 428 -13.51 -20.54 -0.57
C GLY A 428 -14.17 -19.73 -1.68
N ASN A 429 -14.86 -18.64 -1.34
CA ASN A 429 -15.66 -17.84 -2.28
C ASN A 429 -14.88 -16.68 -2.96
N GLU A 430 -13.65 -16.40 -2.54
CA GLU A 430 -12.87 -15.25 -3.03
C GLU A 430 -12.05 -15.54 -4.30
N GLY A 431 -12.07 -16.80 -4.77
CA GLY A 431 -11.32 -17.26 -5.93
C GLY A 431 -9.83 -17.49 -5.62
N ILE A 432 -9.17 -18.30 -6.45
CA ILE A 432 -7.71 -18.47 -6.38
C ILE A 432 -7.06 -17.28 -7.07
N THR A 433 -6.00 -16.74 -6.48
CA THR A 433 -5.16 -15.69 -7.07
C THR A 433 -3.69 -16.10 -7.05
N GLU A 434 -2.96 -15.69 -8.09
CA GLU A 434 -1.50 -15.84 -8.20
C GLU A 434 -0.86 -14.44 -8.23
N GLU A 435 -0.12 -14.09 -7.19
CA GLU A 435 0.66 -12.86 -7.13
C GLU A 435 2.06 -13.09 -7.70
N ARG A 436 2.51 -12.17 -8.56
CA ARG A 436 3.82 -12.22 -9.22
C ARG A 436 4.58 -10.92 -9.00
N TRP A 437 5.84 -11.02 -8.59
CA TRP A 437 6.71 -9.86 -8.44
C TRP A 437 7.84 -9.86 -9.46
N TYR A 438 8.08 -8.69 -10.06
CA TYR A 438 9.13 -8.44 -11.05
C TYR A 438 9.93 -7.21 -10.65
N LYS A 439 11.26 -7.28 -10.78
CA LYS A 439 12.10 -6.08 -10.71
C LYS A 439 12.53 -5.66 -12.10
N ARG A 440 12.26 -4.40 -12.44
CA ARG A 440 12.67 -3.76 -13.69
C ARG A 440 13.43 -2.48 -13.38
N ALA A 441 14.10 -1.91 -14.37
CA ALA A 441 14.43 -0.49 -14.33
C ALA A 441 13.34 0.34 -15.03
N ALA A 442 13.25 1.61 -14.69
CA ALA A 442 12.40 2.58 -15.36
C ALA A 442 13.19 3.83 -15.76
N MET A 443 12.83 4.44 -16.88
CA MET A 443 13.18 5.81 -17.21
C MET A 443 11.95 6.69 -17.07
N VAL A 444 12.08 7.79 -16.35
CA VAL A 444 10.99 8.73 -16.05
C VAL A 444 11.28 10.07 -16.70
N LEU A 445 10.27 10.64 -17.36
CA LEU A 445 10.35 11.90 -18.10
C LEU A 445 9.20 12.84 -17.72
N TRP A 446 9.49 14.12 -17.47
CA TRP A 446 8.48 15.17 -17.27
C TRP A 446 8.94 16.50 -17.87
N PRO A 447 8.03 17.43 -18.20
CA PRO A 447 8.41 18.76 -18.71
C PRO A 447 9.21 19.56 -17.69
N GLN A 448 10.27 20.26 -18.11
CA GLN A 448 11.04 21.16 -17.24
C GLN A 448 10.18 22.28 -16.62
N SER A 449 9.08 22.67 -17.28
CA SER A 449 8.08 23.61 -16.75
C SER A 449 7.33 23.09 -15.52
N SER A 450 7.22 21.77 -15.38
CA SER A 450 6.55 21.08 -14.27
C SER A 450 7.56 20.53 -13.24
N ASP A 451 8.85 20.81 -13.40
CA ASP A 451 9.89 20.19 -12.56
C ASP A 451 9.71 20.53 -11.08
N LEU A 452 9.47 21.81 -10.73
CA LEU A 452 9.19 22.19 -9.33
C LEU A 452 7.98 21.44 -8.73
N LEU A 453 6.92 21.22 -9.51
CA LEU A 453 5.74 20.45 -9.09
C LEU A 453 6.11 18.99 -8.84
N MET A 454 6.95 18.40 -9.69
CA MET A 454 7.51 17.06 -9.50
C MET A 454 8.46 16.98 -8.29
N GLN A 455 9.25 18.02 -8.00
CA GLN A 455 10.08 18.06 -6.78
C GLN A 455 9.22 18.05 -5.52
N PHE A 456 8.09 18.79 -5.48
CA PHE A 456 7.14 18.70 -4.37
C PHE A 456 6.42 17.35 -4.28
N GLU A 457 6.19 16.64 -5.40
CA GLU A 457 5.63 15.28 -5.39
C GLU A 457 6.65 14.22 -4.89
N LEU A 458 7.91 14.30 -5.33
CA LEU A 458 8.93 13.28 -5.09
C LEU A 458 9.81 13.54 -3.85
N ASN A 459 10.07 14.81 -3.50
CA ASN A 459 10.88 15.24 -2.36
C ASN A 459 10.26 16.46 -1.62
N TYR A 460 9.00 16.33 -1.21
CA TYR A 460 8.29 17.37 -0.45
C TYR A 460 9.08 17.97 0.72
N ASN A 461 9.75 17.14 1.53
CA ASN A 461 10.48 17.60 2.71
C ASN A 461 11.74 18.40 2.31
N GLY A 462 12.46 17.98 1.28
CA GLY A 462 13.61 18.70 0.74
C GLY A 462 13.23 20.07 0.18
N GLU A 463 12.12 20.16 -0.56
CA GLU A 463 11.63 21.44 -1.10
C GLU A 463 11.12 22.40 -0.02
N VAL A 464 10.39 21.90 1.00
CA VAL A 464 9.99 22.73 2.15
C VAL A 464 11.21 23.25 2.93
N ASN A 465 12.26 22.44 3.08
CA ASN A 465 13.51 22.87 3.71
C ASN A 465 14.27 23.91 2.87
N LYS A 466 14.34 23.74 1.54
CA LYS A 466 14.88 24.78 0.63
C LYS A 466 14.10 26.09 0.75
N LEU A 467 12.77 26.02 0.79
CA LEU A 467 11.90 27.18 0.97
C LEU A 467 12.17 27.89 2.31
N LYS A 468 12.34 27.13 3.40
CA LYS A 468 12.73 27.64 4.73
C LYS A 468 14.07 28.37 4.68
N THR A 469 15.11 27.76 4.08
CA THR A 469 16.44 28.39 3.92
C THR A 469 16.40 29.67 3.06
N LEU A 470 15.54 29.71 2.02
CA LEU A 470 15.35 30.91 1.21
C LEU A 470 14.71 32.06 2.00
N MET A 471 13.72 31.78 2.86
CA MET A 471 13.11 32.79 3.73
C MET A 471 14.05 33.33 4.82
N GLU A 472 15.01 32.50 5.28
CA GLU A 472 16.02 32.89 6.26
C GLU A 472 17.17 33.72 5.64
N SER A 473 17.29 33.71 4.31
CA SER A 473 18.32 34.43 3.55
C SER A 473 17.77 35.74 2.96
N PRO A 474 18.50 36.87 3.03
CA PRO A 474 17.99 38.17 2.57
C PRO A 474 17.75 38.22 1.04
N ASN A 475 16.86 39.12 0.63
CA ASN A 475 16.53 39.45 -0.78
C ASN A 475 15.87 38.35 -1.62
N ASN A 476 15.34 37.28 -1.03
CA ASN A 476 14.70 36.16 -1.76
C ASN A 476 13.19 36.27 -1.97
N LEU A 477 12.54 37.39 -1.65
CA LEU A 477 11.07 37.51 -1.67
C LEU A 477 10.45 37.13 -3.02
N SER A 478 10.97 37.68 -4.12
CA SER A 478 10.49 37.36 -5.48
C SER A 478 10.62 35.85 -5.80
N THR A 479 11.75 35.23 -5.44
CA THR A 479 11.99 33.79 -5.63
C THR A 479 10.99 32.94 -4.83
N VAL A 480 10.72 33.30 -3.58
CA VAL A 480 9.75 32.61 -2.71
C VAL A 480 8.33 32.75 -3.27
N GLN A 481 7.93 33.96 -3.69
CA GLN A 481 6.63 34.21 -4.35
C GLN A 481 6.46 33.36 -5.61
N ASP A 482 7.51 33.28 -6.44
CA ASP A 482 7.49 32.49 -7.67
C ASP A 482 7.43 30.98 -7.40
N ILE A 483 8.07 30.49 -6.32
CA ILE A 483 7.95 29.09 -5.88
C ILE A 483 6.53 28.80 -5.40
N VAL A 484 5.96 29.61 -4.51
CA VAL A 484 4.60 29.41 -3.99
C VAL A 484 3.58 29.40 -5.13
N ARG A 485 3.68 30.37 -6.05
CA ARG A 485 2.81 30.48 -7.22
C ARG A 485 2.93 29.31 -8.20
N LYS A 486 4.14 28.77 -8.41
CA LYS A 486 4.38 27.64 -9.33
C LYS A 486 4.07 26.29 -8.69
N ALA A 487 4.20 26.15 -7.37
CA ALA A 487 3.93 24.90 -6.64
C ALA A 487 2.44 24.68 -6.37
N ASP A 488 1.65 25.76 -6.26
CA ASP A 488 0.18 25.73 -6.18
C ASP A 488 -0.33 24.67 -5.17
N LYS A 489 -1.28 23.81 -5.53
CA LYS A 489 -1.83 22.75 -4.67
C LYS A 489 -0.79 21.73 -4.17
N ASN A 490 0.32 21.53 -4.89
CA ASN A 490 1.34 20.56 -4.50
C ASN A 490 2.15 21.05 -3.29
N LEU A 491 2.30 22.37 -3.09
CA LEU A 491 2.88 22.96 -1.88
C LEU A 491 2.15 22.52 -0.60
N TYR A 492 0.85 22.23 -0.70
CA TYR A 492 -0.01 21.90 0.44
C TYR A 492 -0.32 20.41 0.57
N ARG A 493 0.13 19.57 -0.38
CA ARG A 493 -0.22 18.14 -0.45
C ARG A 493 0.26 17.36 0.78
N GLY A 494 1.43 17.69 1.32
CA GLY A 494 1.98 17.07 2.53
C GLY A 494 1.30 17.49 3.84
N LEU A 495 0.53 18.58 3.88
CA LEU A 495 -0.09 19.07 5.12
C LEU A 495 -1.10 18.10 5.75
N LYS A 496 -1.64 17.13 4.99
CA LYS A 496 -2.54 16.11 5.53
C LYS A 496 -1.80 15.00 6.29
N SER A 497 -0.61 14.60 5.85
CA SER A 497 0.18 13.52 6.47
C SER A 497 1.07 13.99 7.62
N LEU A 498 1.26 15.31 7.77
CA LEU A 498 2.21 15.92 8.70
C LEU A 498 1.53 16.63 9.90
N ARG A 499 0.23 16.44 10.13
CA ARG A 499 -0.56 17.17 11.14
C ARG A 499 -0.11 17.01 12.60
N SER A 500 0.70 15.98 12.89
CA SER A 500 1.28 15.75 14.21
C SER A 500 2.58 16.53 14.47
N ASP A 501 3.13 17.23 13.48
CA ASP A 501 4.40 17.95 13.59
C ASP A 501 4.18 19.46 13.53
N ASN A 502 4.39 20.10 14.69
CA ASN A 502 4.18 21.53 14.88
C ASN A 502 5.23 22.40 14.15
N GLU A 503 6.35 21.83 13.70
CA GLU A 503 7.35 22.59 12.92
C GLU A 503 6.81 23.01 11.54
N TYR A 504 5.91 22.24 10.93
CA TYR A 504 5.29 22.61 9.65
C TYR A 504 4.34 23.80 9.80
N VAL A 505 3.44 23.80 10.80
CA VAL A 505 2.52 24.93 11.03
C VAL A 505 3.32 26.21 11.25
N LYS A 506 4.37 26.15 12.08
CA LYS A 506 5.33 27.25 12.30
C LYS A 506 6.01 27.72 11.00
N THR A 507 6.42 26.80 10.13
CA THR A 507 7.08 27.12 8.84
C THR A 507 6.12 27.80 7.86
N PHE A 508 4.88 27.32 7.76
CA PHE A 508 3.88 27.93 6.88
C PHE A 508 3.30 29.26 7.41
N VAL A 509 3.25 29.45 8.73
CA VAL A 509 2.96 30.76 9.33
C VAL A 509 4.07 31.77 9.03
N LYS A 510 5.35 31.37 9.18
CA LYS A 510 6.49 32.19 8.75
C LYS A 510 6.41 32.55 7.26
N LEU A 511 6.06 31.59 6.40
CA LEU A 511 5.85 31.83 4.97
C LEU A 511 4.76 32.87 4.74
N ALA A 512 3.57 32.69 5.31
CA ALA A 512 2.46 33.62 5.18
C ALA A 512 2.81 35.07 5.60
N ILE A 513 3.61 35.24 6.66
CA ILE A 513 4.11 36.56 7.08
C ILE A 513 5.19 37.08 6.11
N TYR A 514 6.09 36.21 5.66
CA TYR A 514 7.19 36.56 4.75
C TYR A 514 6.69 37.05 3.38
N MET A 515 5.54 36.57 2.89
CA MET A 515 4.92 37.05 1.65
C MET A 515 4.60 38.55 1.66
N LYS A 516 4.37 39.15 2.84
CA LYS A 516 3.93 40.56 3.03
C LYS A 516 2.70 40.94 2.20
N ASN A 517 1.84 39.97 1.93
CA ASN A 517 0.63 40.10 1.13
C ASN A 517 -0.51 39.37 1.83
N SER A 518 -1.54 40.12 2.24
CA SER A 518 -2.66 39.61 3.03
C SER A 518 -3.51 38.58 2.28
N GLU A 519 -3.66 38.68 0.96
CA GLU A 519 -4.42 37.72 0.15
C GLU A 519 -3.66 36.40 -0.06
N GLU A 520 -2.35 36.47 -0.28
CA GLU A 520 -1.51 35.28 -0.41
C GLU A 520 -1.37 34.57 0.95
N ALA A 521 -1.24 35.33 2.04
CA ALA A 521 -1.26 34.80 3.40
C ALA A 521 -2.56 34.06 3.72
N LEU A 522 -3.73 34.58 3.30
CA LEU A 522 -5.02 33.89 3.48
C LEU A 522 -5.03 32.54 2.77
N LYS A 523 -4.63 32.51 1.49
CA LYS A 523 -4.57 31.28 0.68
C LYS A 523 -3.65 30.23 1.33
N ILE A 524 -2.48 30.63 1.83
CA ILE A 524 -1.55 29.75 2.54
C ILE A 524 -2.20 29.20 3.82
N CYS A 525 -2.72 30.08 4.69
CA CYS A 525 -3.24 29.68 6.00
C CYS A 525 -4.52 28.84 5.94
N GLN A 526 -5.36 29.00 4.91
CA GLN A 526 -6.59 28.22 4.72
C GLN A 526 -6.36 26.70 4.72
N HIS A 527 -5.18 26.24 4.31
CA HIS A 527 -4.85 24.80 4.29
C HIS A 527 -4.59 24.17 5.66
N PHE A 528 -4.35 24.97 6.71
CA PHE A 528 -4.06 24.50 8.07
C PHE A 528 -4.81 25.28 9.17
N CYS A 529 -5.91 25.97 8.84
CA CYS A 529 -6.72 26.71 9.80
C CYS A 529 -7.11 25.90 11.06
N CYS A 530 -7.48 24.63 10.89
CA CYS A 530 -7.82 23.76 12.03
C CYS A 530 -6.66 23.57 13.02
N ASP A 531 -5.42 23.73 12.59
CA ASP A 531 -4.20 23.58 13.39
C ASP A 531 -3.67 24.94 13.90
N LEU A 532 -3.98 26.03 13.19
CA LEU A 532 -3.67 27.39 13.62
C LEU A 532 -4.55 27.87 14.79
N PHE A 533 -5.85 27.63 14.72
CA PHE A 533 -6.81 28.05 15.75
C PHE A 533 -6.90 27.03 16.90
N ASP A 534 -5.78 26.86 17.58
CA ASP A 534 -5.59 25.96 18.73
C ASP A 534 -4.85 26.68 19.87
N CYS A 535 -5.16 26.33 21.11
CA CYS A 535 -4.51 26.93 22.27
C CYS A 535 -3.01 26.59 22.35
N GLU A 536 -2.60 25.42 21.84
CA GLU A 536 -1.19 25.05 21.71
C GLU A 536 -0.41 25.93 20.72
N ASN A 537 -1.10 26.51 19.74
CA ASN A 537 -0.52 27.32 18.66
C ASN A 537 -0.83 28.82 18.77
N TYR A 538 -1.28 29.28 19.93
CA TYR A 538 -1.63 30.67 20.20
C TYR A 538 -0.52 31.67 19.84
N ASN A 539 0.75 31.33 20.10
CA ASN A 539 1.90 32.16 19.73
C ASN A 539 2.09 32.33 18.21
N LEU A 540 1.62 31.39 17.38
CA LEU A 540 1.62 31.50 15.92
C LEU A 540 0.45 32.33 15.43
N TYR A 541 -0.72 32.19 16.06
CA TYR A 541 -1.87 33.07 15.84
C TYR A 541 -1.53 34.54 16.14
N LEU A 542 -0.85 34.82 17.26
CA LEU A 542 -0.39 36.17 17.62
C LEU A 542 0.52 36.77 16.53
N GLN A 543 1.48 36.01 16.00
CA GLN A 543 2.36 36.50 14.92
C GLN A 543 1.58 36.89 13.65
N LEU A 544 0.52 36.17 13.29
CA LEU A 544 -0.35 36.56 12.16
C LEU A 544 -1.23 37.78 12.51
N LYS A 545 -1.74 37.86 13.73
CA LYS A 545 -2.51 38.99 14.23
C LYS A 545 -1.68 40.28 14.29
N ASP A 546 -0.41 40.19 14.66
CA ASP A 546 0.52 41.32 14.66
C ASP A 546 0.88 41.76 13.22
N ALA A 547 0.96 40.81 12.28
CA ALA A 547 1.26 41.09 10.88
C ALA A 547 0.06 41.66 10.08
N TYR A 548 -1.16 41.19 10.35
CA TYR A 548 -2.33 41.44 9.51
C TYR A 548 -3.60 41.94 10.24
N GLY A 549 -3.60 41.93 11.58
CA GLY A 549 -4.69 42.43 12.43
C GLY A 549 -5.83 41.44 12.71
N SER A 550 -6.56 41.64 13.81
CA SER A 550 -7.72 40.80 14.19
C SER A 550 -8.79 40.64 13.10
N PRO A 551 -9.15 41.66 12.29
CA PRO A 551 -10.14 41.50 11.22
C PRO A 551 -9.71 40.48 10.15
N TRP A 552 -8.42 40.41 9.84
CA TRP A 552 -7.86 39.44 8.90
C TRP A 552 -7.91 38.02 9.47
N CYS A 553 -7.59 37.84 10.75
CA CYS A 553 -7.72 36.54 11.40
C CYS A 553 -9.19 36.07 11.45
N LEU A 554 -10.13 36.99 11.65
CA LEU A 554 -11.57 36.72 11.62
C LEU A 554 -12.04 36.29 10.22
N GLN A 555 -11.55 36.95 9.17
CA GLN A 555 -11.78 36.54 7.78
C GLN A 555 -11.23 35.13 7.53
N LEU A 556 -9.98 34.84 7.91
CA LEU A 556 -9.36 33.53 7.72
C LEU A 556 -10.19 32.39 8.35
N MET A 557 -10.68 32.59 9.58
CA MET A 557 -11.57 31.64 10.24
C MET A 557 -12.91 31.48 9.51
N SER A 558 -13.46 32.58 9.01
CA SER A 558 -14.75 32.61 8.31
C SER A 558 -14.71 31.90 6.96
N ASP A 559 -13.69 32.21 6.15
CA ASP A 559 -13.51 31.70 4.79
C ASP A 559 -13.17 30.19 4.79
N SER A 560 -12.41 29.73 5.79
CA SER A 560 -12.09 28.31 5.97
C SER A 560 -13.27 27.45 6.49
N GLY A 561 -14.36 28.09 6.95
CA GLY A 561 -15.57 27.40 7.41
C GLY A 561 -15.39 26.53 8.66
N ILE A 562 -14.25 26.61 9.36
CA ILE A 562 -13.91 25.70 10.47
C ILE A 562 -14.90 25.77 11.64
N SER A 563 -15.46 26.95 11.91
CA SER A 563 -16.52 27.15 12.91
C SER A 563 -17.89 26.68 12.40
N LYS A 564 -18.09 26.64 11.07
CA LYS A 564 -19.37 26.40 10.39
C LYS A 564 -19.64 24.93 10.03
N ASN A 565 -18.61 24.09 9.94
CA ASN A 565 -18.77 22.71 9.48
C ASN A 565 -19.29 21.74 10.56
N ALA A 566 -18.69 21.74 11.75
CA ALA A 566 -19.03 20.80 12.83
C ALA A 566 -18.70 21.40 14.21
N TYR A 567 -19.14 20.75 15.29
CA TYR A 567 -18.69 21.10 16.63
C TYR A 567 -17.22 20.72 16.82
N SER A 568 -16.41 21.65 17.35
CA SER A 568 -14.97 21.52 17.52
C SER A 568 -14.53 21.86 18.94
N ASN A 569 -14.20 20.82 19.72
CA ASN A 569 -13.57 20.98 21.04
C ASN A 569 -12.29 21.83 21.00
N ARG A 570 -11.57 21.82 19.86
CA ARG A 570 -10.34 22.58 19.67
C ARG A 570 -10.61 24.09 19.60
N LEU A 571 -11.60 24.50 18.80
CA LEU A 571 -12.02 25.91 18.72
C LEU A 571 -12.62 26.42 20.03
N VAL A 572 -13.40 25.58 20.74
CA VAL A 572 -13.96 25.97 22.05
C VAL A 572 -12.87 26.10 23.12
N LYS A 573 -11.81 25.28 23.08
CA LYS A 573 -10.61 25.48 23.90
C LYS A 573 -9.83 26.72 23.49
N PHE A 574 -9.71 27.01 22.20
CA PHE A 574 -8.99 28.20 21.71
C PHE A 574 -9.59 29.51 22.26
N ILE A 575 -10.90 29.58 22.51
CA ILE A 575 -11.52 30.74 23.18
C ILE A 575 -10.84 31.08 24.53
N SER A 576 -10.34 30.10 25.29
CA SER A 576 -9.77 30.35 26.62
C SER A 576 -8.40 31.04 26.62
N VAL A 577 -7.74 31.16 25.46
CA VAL A 577 -6.50 31.93 25.29
C VAL A 577 -6.71 33.28 24.58
N LEU A 578 -7.92 33.56 24.09
CA LEU A 578 -8.26 34.82 23.46
C LEU A 578 -8.55 35.93 24.50
N ASN A 579 -8.32 37.19 24.13
CA ASN A 579 -8.53 38.34 25.00
C ASN A 579 -9.58 39.32 24.45
N GLU A 580 -9.81 40.44 25.14
CA GLU A 580 -10.85 41.41 24.80
C GLU A 580 -10.69 42.02 23.39
N ASN A 581 -9.47 42.04 22.83
CA ASN A 581 -9.23 42.49 21.44
C ASN A 581 -9.70 41.49 20.37
N ASP A 582 -10.07 40.27 20.77
CA ASP A 582 -10.55 39.19 19.90
C ASP A 582 -12.05 38.92 20.08
N ARG A 583 -12.76 39.87 20.70
CA ARG A 583 -14.18 39.76 21.06
C ARG A 583 -15.06 39.30 19.90
N THR A 584 -14.90 39.88 18.71
CA THR A 584 -15.67 39.52 17.51
C THR A 584 -15.42 38.09 17.05
N MET A 585 -14.18 37.58 17.19
CA MET A 585 -13.84 36.18 16.92
C MET A 585 -14.46 35.24 17.94
N ILE A 586 -14.38 35.59 19.23
CA ILE A 586 -15.01 34.81 20.31
C ILE A 586 -16.53 34.71 20.08
N GLU A 587 -17.19 35.84 19.83
CA GLU A 587 -18.63 35.91 19.59
C GLU A 587 -19.05 35.12 18.35
N GLN A 588 -18.25 35.15 17.26
CA GLN A 588 -18.50 34.34 16.08
C GLN A 588 -18.32 32.83 16.35
N ILE A 589 -17.25 32.41 17.05
CA ILE A 589 -17.06 30.99 17.41
C ILE A 589 -18.22 30.51 18.29
N LEU A 590 -18.62 31.28 19.30
CA LEU A 590 -19.76 30.93 20.15
C LEU A 590 -21.05 30.82 19.33
N SER A 591 -21.39 31.85 18.54
CA SER A 591 -22.57 31.87 17.67
C SER A 591 -22.64 30.64 16.75
N ASP A 592 -21.53 30.31 16.11
CA ASP A 592 -21.45 29.17 15.20
C ASP A 592 -21.51 27.81 15.95
N GLN A 593 -20.89 27.68 17.12
CA GLN A 593 -20.72 26.39 17.82
C GLN A 593 -21.90 26.02 18.73
N ILE A 594 -22.68 26.99 19.22
CA ILE A 594 -23.84 26.76 20.10
C ILE A 594 -24.90 25.83 19.50
N PRO A 595 -25.38 26.02 18.25
CA PRO A 595 -26.31 25.08 17.62
C PRO A 595 -25.72 23.67 17.53
N LYS A 596 -24.44 23.59 17.15
CA LYS A 596 -23.73 22.35 16.82
C LYS A 596 -23.37 21.47 18.00
N ALA A 597 -23.29 22.05 19.20
CA ALA A 597 -23.10 21.29 20.43
C ALA A 597 -24.18 20.21 20.61
N GLY A 598 -25.38 20.44 20.06
CA GLY A 598 -26.51 19.53 20.10
C GLY A 598 -26.63 18.53 18.93
N ASP A 599 -25.70 18.50 17.98
CA ASP A 599 -25.87 17.72 16.73
C ASP A 599 -25.45 16.23 16.84
N CYS A 600 -24.93 15.79 17.99
CA CYS A 600 -24.65 14.36 18.23
C CYS A 600 -25.82 13.64 18.92
N TYR A 601 -26.02 12.35 18.64
CA TYR A 601 -27.09 11.56 19.27
C TYR A 601 -26.92 11.35 20.79
N ASN A 602 -25.68 11.43 21.29
CA ASN A 602 -25.38 11.14 22.70
C ASN A 602 -25.69 12.37 23.59
N LYS A 603 -26.79 12.29 24.35
CA LYS A 603 -27.20 13.37 25.28
C LYS A 603 -26.16 13.70 26.36
N ASN A 604 -25.28 12.78 26.75
CA ASN A 604 -24.18 13.12 27.67
C ASN A 604 -23.19 14.06 26.98
N GLU A 605 -22.75 13.66 25.78
CA GLU A 605 -21.80 14.42 25.00
C GLU A 605 -22.34 15.81 24.62
N GLN A 606 -23.64 15.93 24.30
CA GLN A 606 -24.27 17.25 24.11
C GLN A 606 -24.10 18.15 25.34
N LEU A 607 -24.35 17.63 26.56
CA LEU A 607 -24.20 18.41 27.80
C LEU A 607 -22.74 18.74 28.11
N ASP A 608 -21.79 17.86 27.80
CA ASP A 608 -20.35 18.14 27.92
C ASP A 608 -19.92 19.26 26.96
N ARG A 609 -20.41 19.22 25.71
CA ARG A 609 -20.18 20.27 24.70
C ARG A 609 -20.78 21.61 25.12
N TYR A 610 -22.02 21.64 25.60
CA TYR A 610 -22.62 22.85 26.15
C TYR A 610 -21.87 23.36 27.40
N SER A 611 -21.37 22.46 28.25
CA SER A 611 -20.59 22.83 29.45
C SER A 611 -19.28 23.53 29.09
N ALA A 612 -18.59 23.04 28.05
CA ALA A 612 -17.39 23.69 27.52
C ALA A 612 -17.69 25.09 26.98
N LEU A 613 -18.80 25.25 26.24
CA LEU A 613 -19.24 26.55 25.73
C LEU A 613 -19.62 27.54 26.85
N VAL A 614 -20.31 27.10 27.92
CA VAL A 614 -20.65 27.98 29.06
C VAL A 614 -19.38 28.52 29.71
N ARG A 615 -18.39 27.66 29.97
CA ARG A 615 -17.11 28.06 30.56
C ARG A 615 -16.36 29.03 29.66
N ALA A 616 -16.27 28.74 28.36
CA ALA A 616 -15.60 29.60 27.39
C ALA A 616 -16.25 30.99 27.30
N ALA A 617 -17.59 31.04 27.20
CA ALA A 617 -18.34 32.29 27.15
C ALA A 617 -18.24 33.09 28.46
N TYR A 618 -18.31 32.42 29.62
CA TYR A 618 -18.21 33.09 30.91
C TYR A 618 -16.80 33.66 31.17
N GLN A 619 -15.75 32.87 30.91
CA GLN A 619 -14.35 33.30 31.06
C GLN A 619 -14.00 34.51 30.18
N THR A 620 -14.61 34.62 29.00
CA THR A 620 -14.43 35.74 28.06
C THR A 620 -15.44 36.87 28.20
N LYS A 621 -16.23 36.87 29.29
CA LYS A 621 -17.27 37.88 29.60
C LYS A 621 -18.35 38.00 28.51
N CYS A 622 -18.59 36.95 27.73
CA CYS A 622 -19.62 36.84 26.69
C CYS A 622 -20.97 36.43 27.29
N VAL A 623 -21.48 37.21 28.24
CA VAL A 623 -22.65 36.86 29.08
C VAL A 623 -23.93 36.56 28.28
N ASP A 624 -24.20 37.28 27.19
CA ASP A 624 -25.42 37.04 26.42
C ASP A 624 -25.40 35.69 25.69
N TYR A 625 -24.21 35.21 25.28
CA TYR A 625 -24.05 33.86 24.75
C TYR A 625 -24.25 32.77 25.81
N VAL A 626 -23.95 33.05 27.10
CA VAL A 626 -24.30 32.14 28.20
C VAL A 626 -25.83 31.96 28.29
N LYS A 627 -26.59 33.06 28.15
CA LYS A 627 -28.08 32.99 28.10
C LYS A 627 -28.56 32.20 26.89
N ASP A 628 -27.94 32.36 25.72
CA ASP A 628 -28.32 31.63 24.50
C ASP A 628 -27.97 30.14 24.56
N ILE A 629 -26.86 29.75 25.20
CA ILE A 629 -26.56 28.35 25.54
C ILE A 629 -27.66 27.78 26.44
N PHE A 630 -28.06 28.49 27.49
CA PHE A 630 -29.12 28.02 28.38
C PHE A 630 -30.48 27.90 27.68
N LYS A 631 -30.83 28.81 26.77
CA LYS A 631 -32.02 28.65 25.90
C LYS A 631 -31.91 27.38 25.06
N ALA A 632 -30.78 27.15 24.38
CA ALA A 632 -30.56 25.98 23.54
C ALA A 632 -30.63 24.65 24.33
N VAL A 633 -30.17 24.65 25.58
CA VAL A 633 -30.34 23.53 26.52
C VAL A 633 -31.81 23.38 26.94
N VAL A 634 -32.49 24.44 27.37
CA VAL A 634 -33.90 24.38 27.84
C VAL A 634 -34.88 23.92 26.75
N CYS A 635 -34.62 24.24 25.48
CA CYS A 635 -35.44 23.82 24.34
C CYS A 635 -35.31 22.32 23.98
N ARG A 636 -34.45 21.55 24.66
CA ARG A 636 -34.23 20.12 24.40
C ARG A 636 -34.76 19.24 25.53
N GLU A 637 -35.16 18.01 25.19
CA GLU A 637 -35.56 17.01 26.19
C GLU A 637 -34.33 16.34 26.81
N TRP A 638 -34.25 16.35 28.14
CA TRP A 638 -33.14 15.74 28.89
C TRP A 638 -33.65 14.71 29.89
N ASP A 639 -32.75 13.80 30.27
CA ASP A 639 -32.89 13.13 31.55
C ASP A 639 -32.72 14.18 32.67
N VAL A 640 -33.61 14.13 33.65
CA VAL A 640 -33.71 15.17 34.68
C VAL A 640 -32.53 15.13 35.66
N GLN A 641 -31.95 13.96 35.92
CA GLN A 641 -30.74 13.87 36.75
C GLN A 641 -29.56 14.52 36.03
N LYS A 642 -29.40 14.26 34.73
CA LYS A 642 -28.33 14.84 33.90
C LYS A 642 -28.45 16.35 33.75
N LEU A 643 -29.66 16.86 33.53
CA LEU A 643 -29.89 18.31 33.44
C LEU A 643 -29.62 19.01 34.79
N ALA A 644 -29.97 18.38 35.91
CA ALA A 644 -29.64 18.89 37.24
C ALA A 644 -28.12 18.87 37.50
N GLN A 645 -27.41 17.83 37.06
CA GLN A 645 -25.93 17.78 37.12
C GLN A 645 -25.28 18.88 36.27
N PHE A 646 -25.77 19.11 35.04
CA PHE A 646 -25.30 20.20 34.18
C PHE A 646 -25.46 21.58 34.83
N TYR A 647 -26.62 21.84 35.45
CA TYR A 647 -26.85 23.07 36.21
C TYR A 647 -25.83 23.23 37.35
N ILE A 648 -25.70 22.20 38.19
CA ILE A 648 -24.77 22.20 39.34
C ILE A 648 -23.32 22.41 38.90
N GLN A 649 -22.89 21.87 37.76
CA GLN A 649 -21.50 21.95 37.29
C GLN A 649 -21.12 23.27 36.63
N ASN A 650 -22.08 24.03 36.11
CA ASN A 650 -21.77 25.19 35.25
C ASN A 650 -22.50 26.48 35.64
N CYS A 651 -23.48 26.44 36.56
CA CYS A 651 -24.33 27.59 36.89
C CYS A 651 -24.16 28.12 38.32
N MET A 652 -23.46 27.41 39.20
CA MET A 652 -23.33 27.81 40.62
C MET A 652 -22.50 29.09 40.82
N ASP A 653 -21.50 29.32 39.98
CA ASP A 653 -20.58 30.47 40.08
C ASP A 653 -20.92 31.61 39.10
N ILE A 654 -22.13 31.59 38.52
CA ILE A 654 -22.63 32.57 37.55
C ILE A 654 -23.72 33.43 38.21
N GLN A 655 -23.81 34.73 37.85
CA GLN A 655 -24.79 35.64 38.42
C GLN A 655 -26.22 35.10 38.28
N GLN A 656 -27.00 35.22 39.36
CA GLN A 656 -28.25 34.48 39.52
C GLN A 656 -29.32 34.85 38.47
N ASP A 657 -29.37 36.10 38.04
CA ASP A 657 -30.28 36.62 37.00
C ASP A 657 -30.08 35.94 35.63
N ILE A 658 -28.86 35.45 35.33
CA ILE A 658 -28.52 34.75 34.09
C ILE A 658 -29.06 33.31 34.11
N VAL A 659 -29.06 32.67 35.28
CA VAL A 659 -29.31 31.22 35.44
C VAL A 659 -30.72 30.88 35.94
N GLU A 660 -31.49 31.84 36.47
CA GLU A 660 -32.78 31.57 37.14
C GLU A 660 -33.79 30.85 36.23
N MET A 661 -33.87 31.18 34.93
CA MET A 661 -34.75 30.47 33.97
C MET A 661 -34.43 28.97 33.86
N LEU A 662 -33.14 28.61 33.83
CA LEU A 662 -32.71 27.20 33.79
C LEU A 662 -32.97 26.52 35.14
N LYS A 663 -32.71 27.23 36.25
CA LYS A 663 -32.99 26.79 37.62
C LYS A 663 -34.47 26.49 37.84
N GLU A 664 -35.39 27.32 37.35
CA GLU A 664 -36.84 27.09 37.41
C GLU A 664 -37.29 25.87 36.60
N ARG A 665 -36.67 25.64 35.43
CA ARG A 665 -36.96 24.48 34.59
C ARG A 665 -36.50 23.17 35.25
N VAL A 666 -35.26 23.13 35.75
CA VAL A 666 -34.72 22.01 36.55
C VAL A 666 -35.55 21.81 37.82
N VAL A 667 -35.82 22.94 38.49
CA VAL A 667 -36.91 23.21 39.46
C VAL A 667 -38.08 22.25 39.35
N THR A 668 -38.80 22.48 38.24
CA THR A 668 -40.09 21.89 37.91
C THR A 668 -39.97 20.42 37.52
N LEU A 669 -39.03 20.09 36.62
CA LEU A 669 -38.83 18.72 36.13
C LEU A 669 -38.44 17.75 37.25
N LEU A 670 -37.64 18.19 38.23
CA LEU A 670 -37.30 17.40 39.42
C LEU A 670 -38.54 17.12 40.28
N LYS A 671 -39.38 18.14 40.56
CA LYS A 671 -40.64 17.97 41.31
C LYS A 671 -41.58 16.97 40.62
N GLU A 672 -41.77 17.12 39.30
CA GLU A 672 -42.63 16.23 38.50
C GLU A 672 -42.15 14.78 38.56
N ASN A 673 -40.84 14.55 38.41
CA ASN A 673 -40.28 13.19 38.48
C ASN A 673 -40.34 12.61 39.89
N ILE A 674 -40.05 13.39 40.93
CA ILE A 674 -40.23 12.95 42.33
C ILE A 674 -41.69 12.56 42.58
N SER A 675 -42.66 13.35 42.09
CA SER A 675 -44.09 13.03 42.21
C SER A 675 -44.44 11.70 41.53
N LYS A 676 -44.01 11.53 40.26
CA LYS A 676 -44.20 10.30 39.47
C LYS A 676 -43.60 9.06 40.13
N TYR A 677 -42.35 9.15 40.61
CA TYR A 677 -41.70 8.02 41.29
C TYR A 677 -42.30 7.76 42.68
N LYS A 678 -42.80 8.77 43.40
CA LYS A 678 -43.58 8.58 44.64
C LYS A 678 -44.90 7.86 44.38
N GLU A 679 -45.60 8.20 43.30
CA GLU A 679 -46.82 7.50 42.91
C GLU A 679 -46.55 6.03 42.55
N ILE A 680 -45.49 5.75 41.79
CA ILE A 680 -45.02 4.39 41.47
C ILE A 680 -44.68 3.62 42.76
N HIS A 681 -43.89 4.21 43.64
CA HIS A 681 -43.51 3.63 44.94
C HIS A 681 -44.75 3.29 45.78
N ASN A 682 -45.67 4.25 45.93
CA ASN A 682 -46.91 4.07 46.68
C ASN A 682 -47.78 2.95 46.08
N LYS A 683 -47.94 2.90 44.75
CA LYS A 683 -48.66 1.81 44.05
C LYS A 683 -48.01 0.45 44.28
N GLN A 684 -46.69 0.36 44.25
CA GLN A 684 -45.94 -0.87 44.49
C GLN A 684 -46.05 -1.33 45.95
N MET A 685 -45.89 -0.42 46.92
CA MET A 685 -46.06 -0.73 48.35
C MET A 685 -47.50 -1.11 48.68
N GLN A 686 -48.50 -0.46 48.08
CA GLN A 686 -49.92 -0.80 48.23
C GLN A 686 -50.28 -2.15 47.58
N TRP A 687 -49.56 -2.56 46.52
CA TRP A 687 -49.70 -3.91 45.97
C TRP A 687 -49.02 -4.95 46.86
N LEU A 688 -47.78 -4.70 47.29
CA LEU A 688 -47.03 -5.58 48.19
C LEU A 688 -47.73 -5.81 49.54
N SER A 689 -48.42 -4.80 50.08
CA SER A 689 -49.20 -4.94 51.32
C SER A 689 -50.49 -5.76 51.16
N LYS A 690 -50.97 -5.93 49.93
CA LYS A 690 -52.12 -6.81 49.61
C LYS A 690 -51.70 -8.24 49.26
N VAL A 691 -50.44 -8.46 48.88
CA VAL A 691 -49.93 -9.79 48.52
C VAL A 691 -49.86 -10.67 49.77
N ASN A 692 -50.58 -11.79 49.74
CA ASN A 692 -50.42 -12.85 50.71
C ASN A 692 -49.21 -13.71 50.30
N PHE A 693 -48.09 -13.55 51.01
CA PHE A 693 -46.84 -14.28 50.76
C PHE A 693 -46.86 -15.76 51.21
N GLY A 694 -47.97 -16.23 51.77
CA GLY A 694 -48.08 -17.58 52.34
C GLY A 694 -47.28 -17.76 53.64
N ASN A 695 -47.50 -18.90 54.31
CA ASN A 695 -46.84 -19.22 55.58
C ASN A 695 -45.76 -20.31 55.45
N CYS A 696 -45.51 -20.82 54.23
CA CYS A 696 -44.54 -21.89 54.00
C CYS A 696 -43.13 -21.33 53.81
N LYS A 697 -42.15 -21.90 54.52
CA LYS A 697 -40.73 -21.51 54.51
C LYS A 697 -39.85 -22.48 53.70
N CYS A 698 -40.38 -23.10 52.65
CA CYS A 698 -39.55 -23.93 51.76
C CYS A 698 -38.87 -23.04 50.72
N GLU A 699 -37.69 -23.46 50.22
CA GLU A 699 -36.89 -22.72 49.23
C GLU A 699 -37.71 -22.28 48.00
N LEU A 700 -38.64 -23.13 47.55
CA LEU A 700 -39.51 -22.84 46.41
C LEU A 700 -40.52 -21.71 46.69
N CYS A 701 -41.03 -21.64 47.92
CA CYS A 701 -41.88 -20.53 48.36
C CYS A 701 -41.04 -19.25 48.55
N GLU A 702 -39.82 -19.34 49.08
CA GLU A 702 -38.92 -18.19 49.20
C GLU A 702 -38.52 -17.62 47.84
N ASP A 703 -38.22 -18.46 46.85
CA ASP A 703 -37.92 -18.05 45.48
C ASP A 703 -39.14 -17.45 44.73
N MET A 704 -40.36 -17.82 45.15
CA MET A 704 -41.60 -17.17 44.73
C MET A 704 -41.79 -15.80 45.41
N ILE A 705 -41.59 -15.70 46.72
CA ILE A 705 -41.66 -14.44 47.49
C ILE A 705 -40.61 -13.43 46.96
N ASN A 706 -39.38 -13.89 46.71
CA ASN A 706 -38.31 -13.10 46.15
C ASN A 706 -38.61 -12.61 44.74
N PHE A 707 -39.29 -13.43 43.90
CA PHE A 707 -39.80 -12.97 42.62
C PHE A 707 -40.88 -11.90 42.81
N LEU A 708 -41.87 -12.11 43.69
CA LEU A 708 -42.97 -11.17 43.94
C LEU A 708 -42.45 -9.78 44.40
N LYS A 709 -41.41 -9.75 45.23
CA LYS A 709 -40.76 -8.51 45.70
C LYS A 709 -39.86 -7.80 44.67
N LYS A 710 -39.37 -8.48 43.61
CA LYS A 710 -38.42 -7.92 42.63
C LYS A 710 -39.08 -7.49 41.32
N GLY A 711 -38.45 -6.59 40.59
CA GLY A 711 -38.99 -5.91 39.39
C GLY A 711 -39.20 -6.73 38.11
N ARG A 712 -39.32 -8.07 38.19
CA ARG A 712 -39.72 -8.89 37.03
C ARG A 712 -41.24 -9.04 37.03
N LYS A 713 -41.89 -8.81 35.87
CA LYS A 713 -43.35 -8.96 35.70
C LYS A 713 -43.78 -10.43 35.62
N VAL A 714 -43.00 -11.26 34.93
CA VAL A 714 -43.28 -12.68 34.69
C VAL A 714 -42.11 -13.55 35.15
N LYS A 715 -42.39 -14.74 35.68
CA LYS A 715 -41.40 -15.80 35.94
C LYS A 715 -41.99 -17.17 35.62
N GLU A 716 -41.19 -18.01 34.94
CA GLU A 716 -41.51 -19.41 34.70
C GLU A 716 -40.74 -20.30 35.67
N PHE A 717 -41.45 -21.16 36.41
CA PHE A 717 -40.88 -22.17 37.30
C PHE A 717 -40.96 -23.55 36.60
N ALA A 718 -39.82 -24.11 36.19
CA ALA A 718 -39.75 -25.46 35.61
C ALA A 718 -39.68 -26.51 36.73
N ILE A 719 -40.85 -26.99 37.18
CA ILE A 719 -40.97 -27.83 38.39
C ILE A 719 -42.02 -28.92 38.21
N ILE A 720 -41.83 -30.07 38.87
CA ILE A 720 -42.72 -31.25 38.78
C ILE A 720 -44.15 -31.00 39.31
N LYS A 721 -45.11 -31.85 38.92
CA LYS A 721 -46.56 -31.69 39.20
C LYS A 721 -46.90 -31.46 40.68
N GLN A 722 -46.22 -32.15 41.61
CA GLN A 722 -46.38 -31.94 43.06
C GLN A 722 -45.92 -30.55 43.50
N LYS A 723 -44.72 -30.11 43.07
CA LYS A 723 -44.18 -28.78 43.38
C LYS A 723 -45.03 -27.65 42.77
N ARG A 724 -45.62 -27.84 41.57
CA ARG A 724 -46.60 -26.89 41.01
C ARG A 724 -47.86 -26.78 41.86
N ARG A 725 -48.43 -27.93 42.26
CA ARG A 725 -49.62 -27.97 43.15
C ARG A 725 -49.34 -27.26 44.48
N HIS A 726 -48.14 -27.43 45.04
CA HIS A 726 -47.73 -26.74 46.27
C HIS A 726 -47.76 -25.21 46.11
N LEU A 727 -47.13 -24.65 45.05
CA LEU A 727 -47.18 -23.20 44.81
C LEU A 727 -48.60 -22.69 44.56
N LEU A 728 -49.42 -23.41 43.80
CA LEU A 728 -50.83 -23.04 43.58
C LEU A 728 -51.59 -23.00 44.91
N ASN A 729 -51.50 -24.05 45.73
CA ASN A 729 -52.15 -24.10 47.05
C ASN A 729 -51.65 -23.01 48.01
N CYS A 730 -50.38 -22.63 47.95
CA CYS A 730 -49.81 -21.61 48.84
C CYS A 730 -50.14 -20.17 48.42
N PHE A 731 -50.29 -19.89 47.12
CA PHE A 731 -50.36 -18.52 46.60
C PHE A 731 -51.60 -18.19 45.78
N GLU A 732 -52.22 -19.14 45.07
CA GLU A 732 -53.20 -18.84 44.02
C GLU A 732 -54.48 -18.22 44.59
N GLU A 733 -55.24 -18.95 45.43
CA GLU A 733 -56.59 -18.54 45.85
C GLU A 733 -56.64 -17.14 46.46
N ARG A 734 -55.64 -16.80 47.28
CA ARG A 734 -55.57 -15.55 48.04
C ARG A 734 -54.99 -14.39 47.24
N ASN A 735 -54.44 -14.62 46.04
CA ASN A 735 -53.80 -13.60 45.21
C ASN A 735 -54.32 -13.51 43.76
N ARG A 736 -55.40 -14.22 43.38
CA ARG A 736 -55.94 -14.26 41.99
C ARG A 736 -56.16 -12.88 41.34
N THR A 737 -56.43 -11.85 42.14
CA THR A 737 -56.62 -10.46 41.69
C THR A 737 -55.30 -9.68 41.51
N LEU A 738 -54.20 -10.15 42.09
CA LEU A 738 -52.89 -9.47 42.13
C LEU A 738 -51.87 -10.05 41.15
N PHE A 739 -51.91 -11.37 40.92
CA PHE A 739 -51.12 -12.06 39.90
C PHE A 739 -51.85 -13.32 39.39
N SER A 740 -51.53 -13.75 38.18
CA SER A 740 -52.01 -15.02 37.60
C SER A 740 -50.96 -16.12 37.78
N MET A 741 -51.43 -17.38 37.81
CA MET A 741 -50.58 -18.56 37.86
C MET A 741 -51.12 -19.58 36.85
N THR A 742 -50.40 -19.83 35.75
CA THR A 742 -50.86 -20.71 34.66
C THR A 742 -49.81 -21.78 34.36
N THR A 743 -50.23 -23.01 34.06
CA THR A 743 -49.29 -24.09 33.69
C THR A 743 -49.17 -24.17 32.17
N LYS A 744 -47.95 -24.04 31.63
CA LYS A 744 -47.63 -24.33 30.23
C LYS A 744 -47.26 -25.80 30.09
N GLU A 745 -48.11 -26.58 29.43
CA GLU A 745 -47.96 -28.04 29.28
C GLU A 745 -47.01 -28.46 28.14
N LYS A 746 -45.92 -27.70 27.93
CA LYS A 746 -44.93 -27.95 26.87
C LYS A 746 -43.53 -28.13 27.48
N GLY A 747 -42.92 -29.30 27.24
CA GLY A 747 -41.61 -29.72 27.77
C GLY A 747 -41.68 -30.37 29.17
N SER A 748 -40.73 -31.23 29.52
CA SER A 748 -40.71 -31.91 30.83
C SER A 748 -39.57 -31.35 31.72
N PRO A 749 -39.84 -30.94 32.98
CA PRO A 749 -41.16 -30.78 33.60
C PRO A 749 -41.93 -29.55 33.08
N TYR A 750 -43.28 -29.62 33.03
CA TYR A 750 -44.12 -28.46 32.67
C TYR A 750 -43.81 -27.23 33.53
N ARG A 751 -43.93 -26.05 32.93
CA ARG A 751 -43.60 -24.77 33.58
C ARG A 751 -44.84 -24.13 34.19
N LEU A 752 -44.72 -23.66 35.44
CA LEU A 752 -45.69 -22.78 36.07
C LEU A 752 -45.28 -21.33 35.81
N VAL A 753 -46.09 -20.61 35.04
CA VAL A 753 -45.89 -19.19 34.71
C VAL A 753 -46.65 -18.36 35.74
N VAL A 754 -45.95 -17.43 36.39
CA VAL A 754 -46.54 -16.47 37.31
C VAL A 754 -46.36 -15.08 36.73
N GLU A 755 -47.45 -14.35 36.54
CA GLU A 755 -47.47 -13.00 35.96
C GLU A 755 -48.16 -12.01 36.89
N LYS A 756 -47.47 -10.91 37.21
CA LYS A 756 -47.99 -9.84 38.06
C LYS A 756 -48.93 -8.93 37.29
N LYS A 757 -50.05 -8.56 37.91
CA LYS A 757 -50.97 -7.53 37.41
C LYS A 757 -50.52 -6.10 37.78
N ILE A 758 -49.21 -5.91 38.04
CA ILE A 758 -48.55 -4.63 38.28
C ILE A 758 -47.12 -4.69 37.72
N ASP A 759 -46.61 -3.54 37.29
CA ASP A 759 -45.20 -3.36 36.95
C ASP A 759 -44.41 -2.94 38.20
N VAL A 760 -43.66 -3.89 38.76
CA VAL A 760 -42.71 -3.63 39.86
C VAL A 760 -41.39 -3.14 39.24
N ILE A 761 -40.82 -2.06 39.77
CA ILE A 761 -39.55 -1.48 39.33
C ILE A 761 -38.54 -1.65 40.47
N ASN A 762 -37.34 -2.14 40.16
CA ASN A 762 -36.28 -2.26 41.17
C ASN A 762 -35.68 -0.88 41.51
N GLY A 763 -35.32 -0.65 42.76
CA GLY A 763 -34.51 0.51 43.15
C GLY A 763 -35.22 1.87 43.18
N VAL A 764 -36.56 1.90 43.12
CA VAL A 764 -37.35 3.16 43.13
C VAL A 764 -37.00 4.07 44.33
N GLU A 765 -36.76 3.51 45.51
CA GLU A 765 -36.32 4.25 46.70
C GLU A 765 -34.97 4.96 46.50
N GLY A 766 -34.01 4.29 45.85
CA GLY A 766 -32.70 4.88 45.54
C GLY A 766 -32.81 6.02 44.52
N VAL A 767 -33.62 5.84 43.47
CA VAL A 767 -33.90 6.88 42.47
C VAL A 767 -34.59 8.08 43.12
N LEU A 768 -35.56 7.85 44.03
CA LEU A 768 -36.21 8.92 44.79
C LEU A 768 -35.23 9.69 45.67
N ALA A 769 -34.41 9.00 46.45
CA ALA A 769 -33.41 9.63 47.32
C ALA A 769 -32.38 10.44 46.52
N GLU A 770 -31.98 9.98 45.34
CA GLU A 770 -31.11 10.73 44.43
C GLU A 770 -31.78 11.98 43.85
N LEU A 771 -33.01 11.87 43.36
CA LEU A 771 -33.77 13.02 42.84
C LEU A 771 -34.04 14.08 43.91
N GLU A 772 -34.38 13.67 45.13
CA GLU A 772 -34.58 14.59 46.26
C GLU A 772 -33.26 15.28 46.68
N LYS A 773 -32.14 14.54 46.68
CA LYS A 773 -30.80 15.10 46.91
C LYS A 773 -30.40 16.11 45.83
N LEU A 774 -30.71 15.85 44.55
CA LEU A 774 -30.47 16.80 43.46
C LEU A 774 -31.36 18.05 43.61
N LEU A 775 -32.66 17.90 43.89
CA LEU A 775 -33.57 19.02 44.15
C LEU A 775 -33.12 19.90 45.32
N LYS A 776 -32.59 19.29 46.39
CA LYS A 776 -32.00 20.01 47.51
C LYS A 776 -30.82 20.88 47.04
N ARG A 777 -29.83 20.28 46.37
CA ARG A 777 -28.63 21.00 45.88
C ARG A 777 -28.95 22.15 44.91
N VAL A 778 -29.87 21.95 43.97
CA VAL A 778 -30.26 22.99 42.99
C VAL A 778 -30.97 24.18 43.67
N ARG A 779 -31.69 23.94 44.77
CA ARG A 779 -32.31 25.01 45.57
C ARG A 779 -31.31 25.76 46.44
N GLU A 780 -30.38 25.05 47.05
CA GLU A 780 -29.35 25.62 47.93
C GLU A 780 -28.32 26.47 47.15
N ALA A 781 -28.09 26.14 45.87
CA ALA A 781 -27.27 26.90 44.92
C ALA A 781 -27.84 28.29 44.50
N GLY A 782 -28.59 28.94 45.38
CA GLY A 782 -29.17 30.27 45.21
C GLY A 782 -29.56 30.95 46.53
N ALA A 783 -29.06 30.44 47.65
CA ALA A 783 -29.01 31.16 48.92
C ALA A 783 -27.56 31.61 49.12
N GLY A 784 -27.30 32.91 49.02
CA GLY A 784 -25.95 33.44 49.21
C GLY A 784 -25.58 33.43 50.69
N ASP A 785 -24.68 32.52 51.07
CA ASP A 785 -23.78 32.73 52.21
C ASP A 785 -22.44 33.21 51.66
N ASP A 786 -22.22 34.52 51.74
CA ASP A 786 -20.96 35.20 51.43
C ASP A 786 -19.96 34.99 52.57
N GLU A 787 -19.71 33.73 52.94
CA GLU A 787 -18.59 33.31 53.81
C GLU A 787 -18.40 31.78 53.77
N THR A 788 -17.13 31.34 53.79
CA THR A 788 -16.69 29.94 54.04
C THR A 788 -16.75 28.85 52.94
N PHE A 789 -16.24 29.12 51.73
CA PHE A 789 -15.51 28.07 50.99
C PHE A 789 -14.15 28.53 50.45
N LYS A 790 -13.13 28.47 51.32
CA LYS A 790 -11.73 28.47 50.88
C LYS A 790 -11.48 27.23 50.02
N THR A 791 -10.94 27.47 48.83
CA THR A 791 -10.22 26.53 47.95
C THR A 791 -9.92 25.16 48.58
N VAL A 792 -10.64 24.12 48.14
CA VAL A 792 -10.18 22.74 48.28
C VAL A 792 -9.36 22.41 47.02
N PRO A 793 -8.03 22.21 47.12
CA PRO A 793 -7.26 21.75 45.98
C PRO A 793 -7.74 20.35 45.57
N ALA A 794 -7.92 20.13 44.28
CA ALA A 794 -8.15 18.77 43.78
C ALA A 794 -6.99 17.87 44.21
N LYS A 795 -7.28 16.78 44.94
CA LYS A 795 -6.26 15.80 45.32
C LYS A 795 -5.67 15.18 44.05
N ARG A 796 -4.47 15.63 43.66
CA ARG A 796 -3.57 14.83 42.83
C ARG A 796 -3.32 13.51 43.55
N SER A 797 -3.53 12.38 42.86
CA SER A 797 -2.89 11.13 43.23
C SER A 797 -1.39 11.32 43.05
N THR A 798 -0.62 11.03 44.10
CA THR A 798 0.83 11.22 44.16
C THR A 798 1.57 10.26 43.23
N GLN A 799 2.32 10.78 42.28
CA GLN A 799 3.70 10.34 42.07
C GLN A 799 4.55 11.46 41.43
N GLU A 800 5.77 11.60 41.97
CA GLU A 800 6.90 12.41 41.52
C GLU A 800 6.78 13.95 41.62
N ASP A 801 7.41 14.47 42.69
CA ASP A 801 7.71 15.88 42.91
C ASP A 801 8.81 16.39 41.96
N VAL A 802 8.51 17.43 41.18
CA VAL A 802 9.49 18.43 40.74
C VAL A 802 8.91 19.80 41.03
N THR A 803 9.71 20.67 41.65
CA THR A 803 9.22 21.85 42.39
C THR A 803 8.75 23.01 41.50
N GLU A 804 7.68 23.64 41.95
CA GLU A 804 6.92 24.68 41.24
C GLU A 804 7.61 26.05 41.27
N THR A 805 8.77 26.18 40.62
CA THR A 805 9.47 27.48 40.48
C THR A 805 9.91 27.81 39.04
N GLU A 806 9.95 26.84 38.11
CA GLU A 806 10.49 27.07 36.75
C GLU A 806 9.44 27.39 35.66
N VAL A 807 8.15 27.09 35.87
CA VAL A 807 7.11 27.29 34.84
C VAL A 807 6.77 28.78 34.61
N LYS A 808 7.07 29.68 35.55
CA LYS A 808 6.81 31.14 35.42
C LYS A 808 7.88 31.92 34.65
N LYS A 809 8.81 31.25 33.95
CA LYS A 809 9.94 31.90 33.27
C LYS A 809 10.07 31.65 31.76
N GLN A 810 9.02 31.12 31.10
CA GLN A 810 8.99 30.90 29.63
C GLN A 810 7.79 31.55 28.90
N CYS A 811 7.08 32.48 29.55
CA CYS A 811 6.08 33.35 28.90
C CYS A 811 6.28 34.84 29.27
N LEU A 812 7.54 35.29 29.18
CA LEU A 812 7.97 36.69 29.10
C LEU A 812 9.16 36.77 28.14
#